data_AF-A0A398CZC5-F1
#
_entry.id   AF-A0A398CZC5-F1
#
_cell.length_a   1.000
_cell.length_b   1.000
_cell.length_c   1.000
_cell.angle_alpha   90.00
_cell.angle_beta   90.00
_cell.angle_gamma   90.00
#
_symmetry.space_group_name_H-M   'P 1'
#
loop_
_entity.id
_entity.type
_entity.pdbx_description
1 polymer ?
#
loop_
_entity_poly.entity_id
_entity_poly.type
_entity_poly.pdbx_seq_one_letter_code
_entity_poly.pdbx_strand_id
1 'polypeptide(L)'
;MTNNPFIKPETAKLALTHIPPLIANTLLEKKEFTNEYGITLNAVLSVDNIKFAIQRSTLYNAIRNSTSNGTIVEDDNGGRWNLLSITTDGKSRGFKLTDGHQEIVFPELFSLSPDRSVRLHNINEIAKEINMSSAELEKWQTVLDNRALYDDEVELLNKYIQETPIKLAQSIRRRFLRGSVTKELLVPTSFDYYSRLVGTYDDASSVNEYAIGNCREFIKQLSSWHPYDGLMFSLFLSSHLSLTSEIDVDHLSNEELVRAYDFLDKNGDRLSQIGAIEIGLRIFTTRPEIEQHLIRLIEQIRDDDSGASDSRFKLLSTLFMFVDSELIASRLFTSKPPFYRRLAALAQAALISRQLISVKINISSFCEWLANNLDETYYLQTLIDMRSEPRWYPELAEDVHLKANYLGRIITAALNFTQDIKDSKLYDLILGSHPDSLSKFTTSLDVFFPGPLEGGEETPNALPLEISKAIDTQLSSEVTTLSSFIALVNSALIFRIGIDQSELAAKALKLGSYRLANVQEKSQLLTILNGLATVAAISRSCALADDLRIVVRRYMHDAQFALSIEESMRIFLISASSREDPRQWRTFLGDCLNELAFGELRGKDGELLYSYLQSLCGLVPELWISCSRAEAALVAFNTRSQSWD
;
A
#
# COMPACT_ATOMS: atom_id res chain seq x y z
N MET A 1 -23.32 39.70 -38.93
CA MET A 1 -22.41 38.61 -39.35
C MET A 1 -22.88 37.35 -38.65
N THR A 2 -23.45 36.44 -39.43
CA THR A 2 -24.06 35.18 -38.97
C THR A 2 -22.96 34.22 -38.52
N ASN A 3 -22.89 33.93 -37.21
CA ASN A 3 -22.04 32.87 -36.66
C ASN A 3 -22.49 31.54 -37.28
N ASN A 4 -21.73 31.05 -38.25
CA ASN A 4 -21.94 29.73 -38.83
C ASN A 4 -21.60 28.69 -37.73
N PRO A 5 -22.58 27.88 -37.27
CA PRO A 5 -22.40 26.98 -36.13
C PRO A 5 -21.29 25.94 -36.30
N PHE A 6 -20.77 25.77 -37.52
CA PHE A 6 -19.68 24.85 -37.85
C PHE A 6 -18.26 25.45 -37.73
N ILE A 7 -18.10 26.79 -37.67
CA ILE A 7 -16.77 27.42 -37.64
C ILE A 7 -16.12 27.30 -36.24
N LYS A 8 -16.92 27.44 -35.19
CA LYS A 8 -16.43 27.44 -33.80
C LYS A 8 -15.82 26.08 -33.38
N PRO A 9 -16.45 24.92 -33.69
CA PRO A 9 -15.88 23.61 -33.40
C PRO A 9 -14.60 23.30 -34.18
N GLU A 10 -14.56 23.63 -35.48
CA GLU A 10 -13.36 23.36 -36.29
C GLU A 10 -12.18 24.22 -35.88
N THR A 11 -12.41 25.50 -35.57
CA THR A 11 -11.36 26.40 -35.09
C THR A 11 -10.80 25.92 -33.74
N ALA A 12 -11.68 25.45 -32.84
CA ALA A 12 -11.24 24.90 -31.56
C ALA A 12 -10.45 23.58 -31.73
N LYS A 13 -10.89 22.67 -32.62
CA LYS A 13 -10.14 21.45 -32.96
C LYS A 13 -8.75 21.76 -33.54
N LEU A 14 -8.65 22.75 -34.43
CA LEU A 14 -7.38 23.22 -34.97
C LEU A 14 -6.48 23.87 -33.91
N ALA A 15 -7.05 24.61 -32.96
CA ALA A 15 -6.27 25.18 -31.86
C ALA A 15 -5.69 24.08 -30.93
N LEU A 16 -6.44 23.00 -30.70
CA LEU A 16 -6.02 21.87 -29.88
C LEU A 16 -4.83 21.10 -30.48
N THR A 17 -4.62 21.11 -31.80
CA THR A 17 -3.45 20.47 -32.43
C THR A 17 -2.15 21.27 -32.25
N HIS A 18 -2.24 22.53 -31.81
CA HIS A 18 -1.10 23.42 -31.61
C HIS A 18 -0.65 23.55 -30.15
N ILE A 19 -1.31 22.87 -29.22
CA ILE A 19 -0.93 22.84 -27.80
C ILE A 19 -0.43 21.44 -27.40
N PRO A 20 0.35 21.31 -26.31
CA PRO A 20 0.83 20.02 -25.84
C PRO A 20 -0.32 19.00 -25.66
N PRO A 21 -0.15 17.73 -26.07
CA PRO A 21 -1.21 16.72 -26.05
C PRO A 21 -1.87 16.55 -24.67
N LEU A 22 -1.11 16.67 -23.59
CA LEU A 22 -1.63 16.61 -22.22
C LEU A 22 -2.67 17.72 -21.98
N ILE A 23 -2.36 18.96 -22.35
CA ILE A 23 -3.24 20.12 -22.17
C ILE A 23 -4.45 20.00 -23.10
N ALA A 24 -4.25 19.55 -24.34
CA ALA A 24 -5.33 19.29 -25.28
C ALA A 24 -6.32 18.26 -24.71
N ASN A 25 -5.82 17.13 -24.20
CA ASN A 25 -6.65 16.09 -23.62
C ASN A 25 -7.38 16.57 -22.35
N THR A 26 -6.71 17.30 -21.46
CA THR A 26 -7.34 17.88 -20.26
C THR A 26 -8.44 18.89 -20.61
N LEU A 27 -8.29 19.67 -21.68
CA LEU A 27 -9.35 20.58 -22.16
C LEU A 27 -10.51 19.82 -22.77
N LEU A 28 -10.22 18.77 -23.54
CA LEU A 28 -11.22 17.88 -24.14
C LEU A 28 -12.03 17.07 -23.10
N GLU A 29 -11.47 16.82 -21.92
CA GLU A 29 -12.16 16.19 -20.79
C GLU A 29 -13.16 17.13 -20.08
N LYS A 30 -13.03 18.46 -20.26
CA LYS A 30 -13.93 19.44 -19.61
C LYS A 30 -15.22 19.62 -20.42
N LYS A 31 -16.35 19.19 -19.86
CA LYS A 31 -17.69 19.38 -20.44
C LYS A 31 -18.00 20.84 -20.76
N GLU A 32 -17.60 21.77 -19.91
CA GLU A 32 -17.82 23.20 -20.14
C GLU A 32 -17.15 23.65 -21.44
N PHE A 33 -15.92 23.20 -21.66
CA PHE A 33 -15.14 23.51 -22.85
C PHE A 33 -15.74 22.83 -24.09
N THR A 34 -16.00 21.52 -24.05
CA THR A 34 -16.57 20.81 -25.21
C THR A 34 -17.95 21.33 -25.59
N ASN A 35 -18.79 21.70 -24.62
CA ASN A 35 -20.09 22.32 -24.87
C ASN A 35 -19.98 23.75 -25.40
N GLU A 36 -19.09 24.57 -24.84
CA GLU A 36 -18.88 25.96 -25.27
C GLU A 36 -18.42 26.03 -26.73
N TYR A 37 -17.56 25.11 -27.15
CA TYR A 37 -16.98 25.09 -28.49
C TYR A 37 -17.69 24.12 -29.44
N GLY A 38 -18.73 23.40 -29.00
CA GLY A 38 -19.46 22.45 -29.82
C GLY A 38 -18.62 21.28 -30.32
N ILE A 39 -17.61 20.87 -29.55
CA ILE A 39 -16.71 19.76 -29.87
C ILE A 39 -17.33 18.46 -29.39
N THR A 40 -17.85 17.64 -30.31
CA THR A 40 -18.25 16.26 -30.04
C THR A 40 -17.05 15.33 -30.22
N LEU A 41 -16.61 14.71 -29.13
CA LEU A 41 -15.64 13.61 -29.14
C LEU A 41 -16.39 12.30 -29.43
N ASN A 42 -16.51 11.95 -30.70
CA ASN A 42 -17.05 10.66 -31.10
C ASN A 42 -15.91 9.66 -31.26
N ALA A 43 -15.71 8.82 -30.25
CA ALA A 43 -14.78 7.70 -30.33
C ALA A 43 -15.27 6.67 -31.38
N VAL A 44 -14.34 6.13 -32.16
CA VAL A 44 -14.59 4.97 -33.03
C VAL A 44 -14.26 3.72 -32.24
N LEU A 45 -15.22 2.80 -32.14
CA LEU A 45 -15.03 1.49 -31.53
C LEU A 45 -14.56 0.53 -32.62
N SER A 46 -13.34 0.01 -32.52
CA SER A 46 -12.80 -0.97 -33.47
C SER A 46 -12.49 -2.32 -32.82
N VAL A 47 -12.67 -3.39 -33.60
CA VAL A 47 -12.22 -4.74 -33.26
C VAL A 47 -11.31 -5.22 -34.38
N ASP A 48 -10.00 -5.09 -34.16
CA ASP A 48 -8.97 -5.28 -35.19
C ASP A 48 -9.00 -6.67 -35.83
N ASN A 49 -9.31 -7.70 -35.04
CA ASN A 49 -9.37 -9.08 -35.52
C ASN A 49 -10.54 -9.36 -36.49
N ILE A 50 -11.54 -8.47 -36.54
CA ILE A 50 -12.81 -8.68 -37.24
C ILE A 50 -13.06 -7.61 -38.32
N LYS A 51 -12.17 -6.62 -38.47
CA LYS A 51 -12.35 -5.44 -39.35
C LYS A 51 -13.69 -4.73 -39.09
N PHE A 52 -14.14 -4.73 -37.84
CA PHE A 52 -15.30 -3.97 -37.40
C PHE A 52 -14.84 -2.60 -36.88
N ALA A 53 -15.48 -1.53 -37.32
CA ALA A 53 -15.27 -0.18 -36.81
C ALA A 53 -16.62 0.55 -36.83
N ILE A 54 -17.05 1.15 -35.72
CA ILE A 54 -18.28 1.94 -35.69
C ILE A 54 -18.12 3.16 -34.80
N GLN A 55 -18.71 4.29 -35.21
CA GLN A 55 -18.85 5.43 -34.31
C GLN A 55 -19.66 5.04 -33.07
N ARG A 56 -19.11 5.33 -31.89
CA ARG A 56 -19.77 5.03 -30.61
C ARG A 56 -21.19 5.57 -30.52
N SER A 57 -21.39 6.82 -30.93
CA SER A 57 -22.71 7.46 -30.94
C SER A 57 -23.72 6.72 -31.83
N THR A 58 -23.26 6.17 -32.96
CA THR A 58 -24.09 5.38 -33.87
C THR A 58 -24.51 4.07 -33.21
N LEU A 59 -23.56 3.35 -32.59
CA LEU A 59 -23.87 2.12 -31.85
C LEU A 59 -24.82 2.39 -30.68
N TYR A 60 -24.55 3.42 -29.88
CA TYR A 60 -25.34 3.74 -28.69
C TYR A 60 -26.77 4.13 -29.07
N ASN A 61 -26.95 4.92 -30.13
CA ASN A 61 -28.28 5.25 -30.64
C ASN A 61 -29.00 4.03 -31.22
N ALA A 62 -28.30 3.13 -31.91
CA ALA A 62 -28.88 1.88 -32.38
C ALA A 62 -29.39 1.00 -31.22
N ILE A 63 -28.64 0.95 -30.12
CA ILE A 63 -29.07 0.24 -28.90
C ILE A 63 -30.32 0.88 -28.29
N ARG A 64 -30.33 2.21 -28.11
CA ARG A 64 -31.49 2.93 -27.55
C ARG A 64 -32.77 2.75 -28.38
N ASN A 65 -32.62 2.58 -29.69
CA ASN A 65 -33.73 2.40 -30.62
C ASN A 65 -34.01 0.93 -30.94
N SER A 66 -33.28 -0.02 -30.33
CA SER A 66 -33.40 -1.44 -30.66
C SER A 66 -34.76 -2.01 -30.25
N THR A 67 -35.30 -2.89 -31.10
CA THR A 67 -36.56 -3.60 -30.84
C THR A 67 -36.31 -5.08 -30.58
N SER A 68 -37.30 -5.81 -30.05
CA SER A 68 -37.21 -7.25 -29.77
C SER A 68 -36.87 -8.11 -30.99
N ASN A 69 -37.06 -7.59 -32.21
CA ASN A 69 -36.79 -8.30 -33.46
C ASN A 69 -35.36 -8.06 -33.99
N GLY A 70 -34.52 -7.34 -33.23
CA GLY A 70 -33.19 -6.93 -33.64
C GLY A 70 -33.18 -5.65 -34.47
N THR A 71 -31.99 -5.08 -34.69
CA THR A 71 -31.81 -3.85 -35.48
C THR A 71 -30.55 -3.98 -36.33
N ILE A 72 -30.64 -3.64 -37.61
CA ILE A 72 -29.48 -3.67 -38.50
C ILE A 72 -28.66 -2.41 -38.26
N VAL A 73 -27.36 -2.59 -38.04
CA VAL A 73 -26.38 -1.53 -37.85
C VAL A 73 -25.31 -1.68 -38.92
N GLU A 74 -24.99 -0.60 -39.62
CA GLU A 74 -23.90 -0.56 -40.60
C GLU A 74 -22.63 -0.05 -39.90
N ASP A 75 -21.52 -0.76 -40.09
CA ASP A 75 -20.21 -0.34 -39.61
C ASP A 75 -19.57 0.68 -40.58
N ASP A 76 -18.53 1.37 -40.14
CA ASP A 76 -17.82 2.41 -40.92
C ASP A 76 -17.09 1.81 -42.15
N ASN A 77 -17.01 0.48 -42.26
CA ASN A 77 -16.43 -0.25 -43.40
C ASN A 77 -17.51 -0.80 -44.35
N GLY A 78 -18.81 -0.50 -44.13
CA GLY A 78 -19.95 -0.94 -44.94
C GLY A 78 -20.46 -2.36 -44.62
N GLY A 79 -19.97 -2.98 -43.54
CA GLY A 79 -20.45 -4.26 -43.02
C GLY A 79 -21.80 -4.13 -42.32
N ARG A 80 -22.72 -5.07 -42.54
CA ARG A 80 -24.06 -5.08 -41.92
C ARG A 80 -24.11 -6.07 -40.76
N TRP A 81 -24.46 -5.56 -39.59
CA TRP A 81 -24.51 -6.31 -38.34
C TRP A 81 -25.91 -6.30 -37.76
N ASN A 82 -26.38 -7.45 -37.30
CA ASN A 82 -27.62 -7.57 -36.54
C ASN A 82 -27.32 -7.33 -35.05
N LEU A 83 -27.85 -6.24 -34.52
CA LEU A 83 -27.87 -5.94 -33.09
C LEU A 83 -29.01 -6.70 -32.42
N LEU A 84 -28.68 -7.55 -31.45
CA LEU A 84 -29.61 -8.40 -30.72
C LEU A 84 -29.41 -8.21 -29.21
N SER A 85 -30.50 -8.23 -28.45
CA SER A 85 -30.42 -8.34 -26.98
C SER A 85 -29.99 -9.75 -26.59
N ILE A 86 -28.97 -9.89 -25.75
CA ILE A 86 -28.57 -11.17 -25.18
C ILE A 86 -29.57 -11.50 -24.08
N THR A 87 -30.27 -12.63 -24.17
CA THR A 87 -31.18 -13.11 -23.13
C THR A 87 -30.72 -14.46 -22.57
N THR A 88 -30.63 -14.57 -21.24
CA THR A 88 -30.38 -15.82 -20.51
C THR A 88 -31.50 -16.01 -19.49
N ASP A 89 -32.14 -17.18 -19.47
CA ASP A 89 -33.29 -17.49 -18.61
C ASP A 89 -34.44 -16.46 -18.71
N GLY A 90 -34.66 -15.93 -19.91
CA GLY A 90 -35.69 -14.92 -20.18
C GLY A 90 -35.33 -13.50 -19.72
N LYS A 91 -34.11 -13.25 -19.23
CA LYS A 91 -33.64 -11.92 -18.79
C LYS A 91 -32.53 -11.39 -19.69
N SER A 92 -32.64 -10.13 -20.13
CA SER A 92 -31.60 -9.53 -20.96
C SER A 92 -30.35 -9.18 -20.15
N ARG A 93 -29.17 -9.55 -20.66
CA ARG A 93 -27.84 -9.37 -20.03
C ARG A 93 -26.90 -8.45 -20.83
N GLY A 94 -27.44 -7.70 -21.78
CA GLY A 94 -26.67 -6.81 -22.66
C GLY A 94 -26.98 -7.05 -24.13
N PHE A 95 -26.03 -6.67 -25.00
CA PHE A 95 -26.23 -6.65 -26.45
C PHE A 95 -25.15 -7.45 -27.18
N LYS A 96 -25.49 -7.99 -28.35
CA LYS A 96 -24.50 -8.54 -29.28
C LYS A 96 -24.74 -8.04 -30.70
N LEU A 97 -23.66 -7.88 -31.45
CA LEU A 97 -23.66 -7.70 -32.90
C LEU A 97 -23.27 -9.01 -33.57
N THR A 98 -23.97 -9.41 -34.62
CA THR A 98 -23.59 -10.57 -35.45
C THR A 98 -23.87 -10.34 -36.93
N ASP A 99 -22.97 -10.79 -37.79
CA ASP A 99 -23.15 -10.86 -39.25
C ASP A 99 -23.58 -12.28 -39.70
N GLY A 100 -23.81 -13.21 -38.76
CA GLY A 100 -24.09 -14.63 -39.00
C GLY A 100 -22.86 -15.53 -39.00
N HIS A 101 -21.65 -14.96 -39.12
CA HIS A 101 -20.38 -15.70 -39.05
C HIS A 101 -19.58 -15.38 -37.80
N GLN A 102 -19.70 -14.16 -37.30
CA GLN A 102 -18.96 -13.62 -36.16
C GLN A 102 -19.93 -12.95 -35.18
N GLU A 103 -19.53 -12.91 -33.91
CA GLU A 103 -20.31 -12.28 -32.85
C GLU A 103 -19.42 -11.38 -31.99
N ILE A 104 -19.92 -10.17 -31.68
CA ILE A 104 -19.30 -9.22 -30.75
C ILE A 104 -20.30 -8.96 -29.63
N VAL A 105 -19.88 -9.13 -28.37
CA VAL A 105 -20.76 -9.06 -27.19
C VAL A 105 -20.40 -7.84 -26.35
N PHE A 106 -21.41 -7.04 -26.00
CA PHE A 106 -21.36 -5.82 -25.22
C PHE A 106 -22.25 -5.93 -23.97
N PRO A 107 -21.83 -6.69 -22.94
CA PRO A 107 -22.60 -6.82 -21.70
C PRO A 107 -22.72 -5.49 -20.94
N GLU A 108 -21.70 -4.63 -21.00
CA GLU A 108 -21.62 -3.33 -20.32
C GLU A 108 -22.61 -2.27 -20.85
N LEU A 109 -23.22 -2.47 -22.02
CA LEU A 109 -24.12 -1.48 -22.63
C LEU A 109 -25.60 -1.65 -22.23
N PHE A 110 -25.89 -2.46 -21.21
CA PHE A 110 -27.25 -2.64 -20.69
C PHE A 110 -27.94 -1.31 -20.31
N SER A 111 -27.16 -0.31 -19.88
CA SER A 111 -27.62 1.01 -19.43
C SER A 111 -28.25 1.85 -20.55
N LEU A 112 -28.00 1.46 -21.81
CA LEU A 112 -28.58 2.06 -23.01
C LEU A 112 -29.86 1.37 -23.47
N SER A 113 -30.23 0.24 -22.85
CA SER A 113 -31.42 -0.51 -23.25
C SER A 113 -32.68 0.36 -23.20
N PRO A 114 -33.59 0.28 -24.19
CA PRO A 114 -34.87 0.98 -24.12
C PRO A 114 -35.77 0.41 -23.01
N ASP A 115 -35.60 -0.86 -22.64
CA ASP A 115 -36.39 -1.52 -21.61
C ASP A 115 -35.89 -1.16 -20.19
N ARG A 116 -36.75 -0.45 -19.45
CA ARG A 116 -36.55 -0.09 -18.03
C ARG A 116 -36.22 -1.30 -17.16
N SER A 117 -36.91 -2.42 -17.36
CA SER A 117 -36.72 -3.63 -16.54
C SER A 117 -35.33 -4.22 -16.73
N VAL A 118 -34.80 -4.17 -17.96
CA VAL A 118 -33.45 -4.60 -18.28
C VAL A 118 -32.42 -3.69 -17.61
N ARG A 119 -32.59 -2.37 -17.69
CA ARG A 119 -31.67 -1.40 -17.06
C ARG A 119 -31.59 -1.61 -15.55
N LEU A 120 -32.76 -1.68 -14.89
CA LEU A 120 -32.85 -1.84 -13.44
C LEU A 120 -32.39 -3.21 -12.96
N HIS A 121 -32.67 -4.29 -13.70
CA HIS A 121 -32.18 -5.61 -13.34
C HIS A 121 -30.65 -5.66 -13.37
N ASN A 122 -30.03 -5.22 -14.48
CA ASN A 122 -28.58 -5.31 -14.64
C ASN A 122 -27.81 -4.39 -13.69
N ILE A 123 -28.28 -3.17 -13.41
CA ILE A 123 -27.60 -2.32 -12.42
C ILE A 123 -27.63 -2.94 -11.02
N ASN A 124 -28.74 -3.60 -10.65
CA ASN A 124 -28.85 -4.30 -9.36
C ASN A 124 -27.92 -5.51 -9.29
N GLU A 125 -27.81 -6.30 -10.37
CA GLU A 125 -26.90 -7.44 -10.41
C GLU A 125 -25.43 -6.98 -10.36
N ILE A 126 -25.08 -5.91 -11.10
CA ILE A 126 -23.73 -5.34 -11.06
C ILE A 126 -23.43 -4.74 -9.69
N ALA A 127 -24.38 -4.04 -9.08
CA ALA A 127 -24.21 -3.47 -7.74
C ALA A 127 -23.92 -4.55 -6.69
N LYS A 128 -24.61 -5.68 -6.77
CA LYS A 128 -24.31 -6.87 -5.97
C LYS A 128 -23.00 -7.54 -6.35
N GLU A 129 -22.55 -7.47 -7.60
CA GLU A 129 -21.27 -8.06 -7.99
C GLU A 129 -20.09 -7.26 -7.45
N ILE A 130 -20.18 -5.93 -7.46
CA ILE A 130 -19.04 -5.03 -7.19
C ILE A 130 -19.07 -4.34 -5.82
N ASN A 131 -20.02 -4.71 -4.96
CA ASN A 131 -20.29 -4.04 -3.69
C ASN A 131 -20.51 -2.52 -3.86
N MET A 132 -21.44 -2.13 -4.74
CA MET A 132 -21.77 -0.72 -4.93
C MET A 132 -22.48 -0.17 -3.70
N SER A 133 -22.06 1.01 -3.22
CA SER A 133 -22.71 1.65 -2.07
C SER A 133 -24.18 1.97 -2.37
N SER A 134 -25.02 1.94 -1.34
CA SER A 134 -26.46 2.20 -1.47
C SER A 134 -26.74 3.58 -2.07
N ALA A 135 -25.97 4.60 -1.67
CA ALA A 135 -26.12 5.96 -2.19
C ALA A 135 -25.82 6.04 -3.69
N GLU A 136 -24.77 5.37 -4.16
CA GLU A 136 -24.44 5.39 -5.59
C GLU A 136 -25.43 4.52 -6.40
N LEU A 137 -25.87 3.40 -5.84
CA LEU A 137 -26.91 2.57 -6.46
C LEU A 137 -28.21 3.35 -6.62
N GLU A 138 -28.67 4.06 -5.59
CA GLU A 138 -29.88 4.88 -5.62
C GLU A 138 -29.79 5.98 -6.68
N LYS A 139 -28.63 6.65 -6.77
CA LYS A 139 -28.33 7.64 -7.80
C LYS A 139 -28.49 7.05 -9.21
N TRP A 140 -27.84 5.92 -9.51
CA TRP A 140 -27.94 5.31 -10.84
C TRP A 140 -29.32 4.72 -11.12
N GLN A 141 -29.96 4.10 -10.13
CA GLN A 141 -31.33 3.60 -10.24
C GLN A 141 -32.28 4.73 -10.61
N THR A 142 -32.20 5.88 -9.93
CA THR A 142 -33.04 7.05 -10.21
C THR A 142 -32.93 7.49 -11.67
N VAL A 143 -31.73 7.51 -12.24
CA VAL A 143 -31.54 7.87 -13.65
C VAL A 143 -32.06 6.78 -14.58
N LEU A 144 -31.67 5.52 -14.34
CA LEU A 144 -32.00 4.35 -15.17
C LEU A 144 -33.50 3.99 -15.15
N ASP A 145 -34.19 4.33 -14.05
CA ASP A 145 -35.64 4.19 -13.90
C ASP A 145 -36.38 5.06 -14.90
N ASN A 146 -35.93 6.31 -15.02
CA ASN A 146 -36.56 7.33 -15.85
C ASN A 146 -36.18 7.23 -17.33
N ARG A 147 -34.91 6.92 -17.64
CA ARG A 147 -34.42 6.90 -19.03
C ARG A 147 -33.16 6.04 -19.22
N ALA A 148 -32.79 5.80 -20.48
CA ALA A 148 -31.47 5.31 -20.83
C ALA A 148 -30.40 6.38 -20.55
N LEU A 149 -29.17 5.95 -20.24
CA LEU A 149 -28.05 6.87 -20.01
C LEU A 149 -27.65 7.61 -21.28
N TYR A 150 -27.15 8.83 -21.11
CA TYR A 150 -26.41 9.56 -22.14
C TYR A 150 -25.00 8.99 -22.33
N ASP A 151 -24.35 9.27 -23.46
CA ASP A 151 -23.07 8.67 -23.83
C ASP A 151 -21.97 8.91 -22.78
N ASP A 152 -21.93 10.11 -22.22
CA ASP A 152 -21.04 10.55 -21.13
C ASP A 152 -21.38 9.90 -19.79
N GLU A 153 -22.66 9.68 -19.49
CA GLU A 153 -23.09 8.96 -18.29
C GLU A 153 -22.72 7.47 -18.35
N VAL A 154 -22.74 6.87 -19.56
CA VAL A 154 -22.25 5.50 -19.76
C VAL A 154 -20.76 5.41 -19.44
N GLU A 155 -19.95 6.39 -19.87
CA GLU A 155 -18.52 6.44 -19.51
C GLU A 155 -18.33 6.55 -18.00
N LEU A 156 -19.07 7.44 -17.34
CA LEU A 156 -19.00 7.62 -15.88
C LEU A 156 -19.36 6.35 -15.12
N LEU A 157 -20.47 5.69 -15.50
CA LEU A 157 -20.88 4.43 -14.90
C LEU A 157 -19.85 3.32 -15.16
N ASN A 158 -19.35 3.21 -16.39
CA ASN A 158 -18.33 2.21 -16.73
C ASN A 158 -17.04 2.44 -15.95
N LYS A 159 -16.56 3.69 -15.87
CA LYS A 159 -15.41 4.05 -15.04
C LYS A 159 -15.64 3.66 -13.58
N TYR A 160 -16.80 3.99 -13.02
CA TYR A 160 -17.17 3.61 -11.66
C TYR A 160 -17.11 2.10 -11.46
N ILE A 161 -17.68 1.31 -12.38
CA ILE A 161 -17.72 -0.15 -12.30
C ILE A 161 -16.31 -0.73 -12.37
N GLN A 162 -15.47 -0.26 -13.30
CA GLN A 162 -14.10 -0.75 -13.48
C GLN A 162 -13.18 -0.36 -12.32
N GLU A 163 -13.41 0.79 -11.69
CA GLU A 163 -12.66 1.26 -10.51
C GLU A 163 -13.18 0.65 -9.21
N THR A 164 -13.31 -0.68 -9.18
CA THR A 164 -13.62 -1.44 -7.96
C THR A 164 -12.58 -2.51 -7.69
N PRO A 165 -12.25 -2.79 -6.42
CA PRO A 165 -11.30 -3.85 -6.06
C PRO A 165 -11.68 -5.22 -6.65
N ILE A 166 -12.97 -5.53 -6.77
CA ILE A 166 -13.45 -6.78 -7.34
C ILE A 166 -13.14 -6.87 -8.84
N LYS A 167 -13.44 -5.81 -9.62
CA LYS A 167 -13.11 -5.79 -11.06
C LYS A 167 -11.61 -5.74 -11.30
N LEU A 168 -10.84 -5.08 -10.43
CA LEU A 168 -9.38 -5.10 -10.52
C LEU A 168 -8.82 -6.50 -10.28
N ALA A 169 -9.26 -7.19 -9.22
CA ALA A 169 -8.84 -8.56 -8.92
C ALA A 169 -9.12 -9.50 -10.11
N GLN A 170 -10.31 -9.42 -10.71
CA GLN A 170 -10.66 -10.18 -11.92
C GLN A 170 -9.73 -9.83 -13.10
N SER A 171 -9.37 -8.56 -13.26
CA SER A 171 -8.51 -8.08 -14.35
C SER A 171 -7.06 -8.53 -14.18
N ILE A 172 -6.51 -8.42 -12.97
CA ILE A 172 -5.19 -8.96 -12.59
C ILE A 172 -5.13 -10.45 -12.93
N ARG A 173 -6.09 -11.25 -12.45
CA ARG A 173 -6.12 -12.70 -12.70
C ARG A 173 -6.14 -13.03 -14.20
N ARG A 174 -7.01 -12.38 -14.97
CA ARG A 174 -7.11 -12.58 -16.43
C ARG A 174 -5.80 -12.22 -17.16
N ARG A 175 -5.13 -11.17 -16.71
CA ARG A 175 -3.89 -10.64 -17.32
C ARG A 175 -2.68 -11.52 -17.03
N PHE A 176 -2.58 -12.05 -15.82
CA PHE A 176 -1.58 -13.07 -15.46
C PHE A 176 -1.78 -14.37 -16.25
N LEU A 177 -3.02 -14.85 -16.40
CA LEU A 177 -3.30 -16.04 -17.24
C LEU A 177 -2.91 -15.84 -18.72
N ARG A 178 -2.84 -14.59 -19.18
CA ARG A 178 -2.41 -14.23 -20.55
C ARG A 178 -0.94 -13.84 -20.64
N GLY A 179 -0.19 -13.85 -19.53
CA GLY A 179 1.22 -13.44 -19.48
C GLY A 179 1.46 -11.96 -19.81
N SER A 180 0.48 -11.08 -19.56
CA SER A 180 0.59 -9.63 -19.88
C SER A 180 0.21 -8.79 -18.66
N VAL A 181 1.19 -8.37 -17.87
CA VAL A 181 0.98 -7.56 -16.66
C VAL A 181 1.82 -6.30 -16.74
N THR A 182 1.20 -5.17 -16.40
CA THR A 182 1.87 -3.86 -16.33
C THR A 182 1.73 -3.30 -14.92
N LYS A 183 2.56 -2.32 -14.56
CA LYS A 183 2.56 -1.70 -13.24
C LYS A 183 1.22 -1.01 -12.93
N GLU A 184 0.69 -0.31 -13.93
CA GLU A 184 -0.53 0.49 -13.84
C GLU A 184 -1.77 -0.38 -13.55
N LEU A 185 -1.72 -1.66 -13.94
CA LEU A 185 -2.76 -2.62 -13.58
C LEU A 185 -2.67 -3.05 -12.12
N LEU A 186 -1.47 -3.11 -11.54
CA LEU A 186 -1.27 -3.57 -10.17
C LEU A 186 -1.56 -2.47 -9.15
N VAL A 187 -1.29 -1.21 -9.48
CA VAL A 187 -1.49 -0.08 -8.57
C VAL A 187 -2.37 0.98 -9.22
N PRO A 188 -3.68 0.99 -8.94
CA PRO A 188 -4.59 2.00 -9.45
C PRO A 188 -4.22 3.40 -8.97
N THR A 189 -4.45 4.41 -9.80
CA THR A 189 -4.17 5.82 -9.48
C THR A 189 -5.41 6.59 -9.01
N SER A 190 -6.41 5.89 -8.46
CA SER A 190 -7.70 6.46 -8.02
C SER A 190 -7.84 6.38 -6.51
N PHE A 191 -8.01 7.52 -5.84
CA PHE A 191 -8.28 7.55 -4.39
C PHE A 191 -9.63 6.88 -4.05
N ASP A 192 -10.62 7.04 -4.92
CA ASP A 192 -11.94 6.41 -4.76
C ASP A 192 -11.84 4.89 -4.77
N TYR A 193 -10.95 4.32 -5.60
CA TYR A 193 -10.65 2.90 -5.58
C TYR A 193 -10.17 2.44 -4.19
N TYR A 194 -9.21 3.16 -3.59
CA TYR A 194 -8.68 2.79 -2.27
C TYR A 194 -9.69 3.01 -1.16
N SER A 195 -10.53 4.04 -1.25
CA SER A 195 -11.63 4.24 -0.30
C SER A 195 -12.62 3.06 -0.31
N ARG A 196 -12.79 2.39 -1.45
CA ARG A 196 -13.58 1.15 -1.58
C ARG A 196 -12.81 -0.11 -1.18
N LEU A 197 -11.49 -0.03 -1.06
CA LEU A 197 -10.65 -1.15 -0.62
C LEU A 197 -10.48 -1.16 0.89
N VAL A 198 -10.24 0.01 1.49
CA VAL A 198 -9.89 0.12 2.92
C VAL A 198 -10.88 0.91 3.77
N GLY A 199 -11.96 1.45 3.18
CA GLY A 199 -12.89 2.37 3.83
C GLY A 199 -12.41 3.82 3.74
N THR A 200 -13.30 4.79 3.94
CA THR A 200 -12.97 6.22 3.87
C THR A 200 -12.26 6.69 5.12
N TYR A 201 -11.13 7.41 4.98
CA TYR A 201 -10.46 8.05 6.11
C TYR A 201 -11.37 9.06 6.83
N ASP A 202 -11.32 9.08 8.15
CA ASP A 202 -12.17 9.88 9.06
C ASP A 202 -11.37 10.87 9.92
N ASP A 203 -10.18 11.27 9.48
CA ASP A 203 -9.26 12.11 10.24
C ASP A 203 -8.75 11.49 11.55
N ALA A 204 -8.87 10.15 11.71
CA ALA A 204 -8.28 9.41 12.82
C ALA A 204 -6.77 9.62 12.96
N SER A 205 -6.30 9.83 14.19
CA SER A 205 -4.88 10.06 14.48
C SER A 205 -4.06 8.77 14.57
N SER A 206 -4.71 7.63 14.74
CA SER A 206 -4.09 6.30 14.87
C SER A 206 -4.94 5.21 14.21
N VAL A 207 -4.33 4.03 14.01
CA VAL A 207 -5.06 2.86 13.50
C VAL A 207 -6.16 2.40 14.47
N ASN A 208 -5.95 2.57 15.78
CA ASN A 208 -6.96 2.26 16.80
C ASN A 208 -8.21 3.13 16.68
N GLU A 209 -8.05 4.44 16.51
CA GLU A 209 -9.17 5.37 16.29
C GLU A 209 -9.89 5.08 14.97
N TYR A 210 -9.12 4.83 13.90
CA TYR A 210 -9.68 4.50 12.59
C TYR A 210 -10.52 3.21 12.63
N ALA A 211 -10.04 2.19 13.35
CA ALA A 211 -10.70 0.90 13.47
C ALA A 211 -12.12 1.05 14.03
N ILE A 212 -12.28 1.81 15.12
CA ILE A 212 -13.58 2.00 15.78
C ILE A 212 -14.47 3.06 15.10
N GLY A 213 -13.91 3.83 14.17
CA GLY A 213 -14.57 4.88 13.39
C GLY A 213 -15.13 4.39 12.05
N ASN A 214 -14.73 5.02 10.94
CA ASN A 214 -15.23 4.69 9.60
C ASN A 214 -14.91 3.26 9.16
N CYS A 215 -13.82 2.66 9.66
CA CYS A 215 -13.48 1.29 9.31
C CYS A 215 -14.53 0.28 9.78
N ARG A 216 -15.02 0.42 11.03
CA ARG A 216 -16.11 -0.40 11.57
C ARG A 216 -17.36 -0.30 10.70
N GLU A 217 -17.74 0.90 10.29
CA GLU A 217 -18.91 1.09 9.42
C GLU A 217 -18.70 0.45 8.05
N PHE A 218 -17.51 0.60 7.48
CA PHE A 218 -17.14 -0.07 6.23
C PHE A 218 -17.20 -1.61 6.34
N ILE A 219 -16.70 -2.19 7.45
CA ILE A 219 -16.79 -3.63 7.71
C ILE A 219 -18.25 -4.09 7.83
N LYS A 220 -19.10 -3.33 8.53
CA LYS A 220 -20.55 -3.64 8.63
C LYS A 220 -21.22 -3.63 7.25
N GLN A 221 -20.87 -2.68 6.40
CA GLN A 221 -21.37 -2.63 5.02
C GLN A 221 -20.95 -3.87 4.24
N LEU A 222 -19.69 -4.30 4.36
CA LEU A 222 -19.19 -5.55 3.74
C LEU A 222 -19.96 -6.78 4.25
N SER A 223 -20.17 -6.91 5.55
CA SER A 223 -20.94 -8.01 6.15
C SER A 223 -22.40 -8.03 5.68
N SER A 224 -22.99 -6.86 5.43
CA SER A 224 -24.37 -6.75 4.94
C SER A 224 -24.54 -7.05 3.44
N TRP A 225 -23.45 -6.98 2.67
CA TRP A 225 -23.48 -7.12 1.22
C TRP A 225 -23.71 -8.58 0.78
N HIS A 226 -22.74 -9.45 1.05
CA HIS A 226 -22.83 -10.90 0.86
C HIS A 226 -21.98 -11.55 1.96
N PRO A 227 -22.53 -12.41 2.84
CA PRO A 227 -21.81 -12.89 4.02
C PRO A 227 -20.41 -13.42 3.72
N TYR A 228 -20.30 -14.40 2.82
CA TYR A 228 -19.02 -15.00 2.43
C TYR A 228 -18.05 -14.00 1.78
N ASP A 229 -18.50 -13.26 0.75
CA ASP A 229 -17.62 -12.33 0.02
C ASP A 229 -17.21 -11.15 0.89
N GLY A 230 -18.13 -10.68 1.75
CA GLY A 230 -17.93 -9.65 2.76
C GLY A 230 -16.82 -10.04 3.73
N LEU A 231 -16.86 -11.24 4.32
CA LEU A 231 -15.75 -11.74 5.15
C LEU A 231 -14.44 -11.77 4.36
N MET A 232 -14.43 -12.37 3.17
CA MET A 232 -13.22 -12.51 2.36
C MET A 232 -12.61 -11.16 1.97
N PHE A 233 -13.43 -10.12 1.86
CA PHE A 233 -13.01 -8.75 1.59
C PHE A 233 -12.52 -8.05 2.86
N SER A 234 -13.27 -8.15 3.97
CA SER A 234 -12.88 -7.58 5.27
C SER A 234 -11.52 -8.08 5.73
N LEU A 235 -11.14 -9.32 5.39
CA LEU A 235 -9.83 -9.87 5.71
C LEU A 235 -8.65 -9.14 5.05
N PHE A 236 -8.85 -8.32 4.00
CA PHE A 236 -7.81 -7.44 3.49
C PHE A 236 -7.44 -6.30 4.46
N LEU A 237 -8.27 -6.05 5.47
CA LEU A 237 -8.03 -5.05 6.52
C LEU A 237 -7.22 -5.60 7.69
N SER A 238 -6.71 -6.83 7.58
CA SER A 238 -6.07 -7.55 8.69
C SER A 238 -4.64 -7.10 9.00
N SER A 239 -4.28 -5.86 8.69
CA SER A 239 -2.95 -5.29 8.92
C SER A 239 -2.66 -4.97 10.38
N HIS A 240 -3.70 -4.96 11.23
CA HIS A 240 -3.59 -4.68 12.66
C HIS A 240 -4.70 -5.39 13.46
N LEU A 241 -4.42 -5.79 14.70
CA LEU A 241 -5.36 -6.53 15.56
C LEU A 241 -6.64 -5.73 15.84
N SER A 242 -6.54 -4.40 15.99
CA SER A 242 -7.72 -3.56 16.22
C SER A 242 -8.68 -3.56 15.02
N LEU A 243 -8.18 -3.73 13.79
CA LEU A 243 -9.03 -3.82 12.61
C LEU A 243 -9.74 -5.18 12.55
N THR A 244 -9.03 -6.28 12.84
CA THR A 244 -9.62 -7.63 12.84
C THR A 244 -10.60 -7.83 13.99
N SER A 245 -10.41 -7.10 15.10
CA SER A 245 -11.37 -7.07 16.21
C SER A 245 -12.76 -6.57 15.81
N GLU A 246 -12.86 -5.75 14.75
CA GLU A 246 -14.12 -5.21 14.25
C GLU A 246 -14.83 -6.11 13.23
N ILE A 247 -14.16 -7.18 12.77
CA ILE A 247 -14.75 -8.14 11.82
C ILE A 247 -15.62 -9.13 12.57
N ASP A 248 -16.93 -8.95 12.51
CA ASP A 248 -17.90 -9.90 13.04
C ASP A 248 -18.18 -11.04 12.05
N VAL A 249 -18.41 -12.25 12.57
CA VAL A 249 -18.68 -13.48 11.82
C VAL A 249 -19.95 -14.20 12.28
N ASP A 250 -20.69 -13.64 13.25
CA ASP A 250 -21.90 -14.27 13.79
C ASP A 250 -22.98 -14.50 12.74
N HIS A 251 -23.00 -13.64 11.71
CA HIS A 251 -23.92 -13.72 10.57
C HIS A 251 -23.61 -14.87 9.59
N LEU A 252 -22.47 -15.55 9.70
CA LEU A 252 -22.07 -16.65 8.81
C LEU A 252 -22.61 -18.01 9.26
N SER A 253 -23.03 -18.81 8.28
CA SER A 253 -23.29 -20.24 8.51
C SER A 253 -21.97 -21.00 8.78
N ASN A 254 -22.07 -22.16 9.43
CA ASN A 254 -20.89 -23.02 9.65
C ASN A 254 -20.25 -23.43 8.32
N GLU A 255 -21.05 -23.72 7.30
CA GLU A 255 -20.57 -24.08 5.97
C GLU A 255 -19.83 -22.92 5.29
N GLU A 256 -20.34 -21.69 5.40
CA GLU A 256 -19.68 -20.51 4.84
C GLU A 256 -18.36 -20.22 5.54
N LEU A 257 -18.32 -20.34 6.87
CA LEU A 257 -17.11 -20.15 7.65
C LEU A 257 -16.06 -21.20 7.30
N VAL A 258 -16.40 -22.49 7.32
CA VAL A 258 -15.48 -23.58 6.95
C VAL A 258 -14.98 -23.41 5.52
N ARG A 259 -15.86 -23.00 4.58
CA ARG A 259 -15.47 -22.70 3.20
C ARG A 259 -14.45 -21.56 3.12
N ALA A 260 -14.61 -20.51 3.93
CA ALA A 260 -13.67 -19.38 3.94
C ALA A 260 -12.28 -19.82 4.45
N TYR A 261 -12.24 -20.58 5.55
CA TYR A 261 -11.00 -21.12 6.09
C TYR A 261 -10.32 -22.14 5.16
N ASP A 262 -11.08 -23.02 4.49
CA ASP A 262 -10.55 -23.93 3.46
C ASP A 262 -9.97 -23.17 2.25
N PHE A 263 -10.62 -22.08 1.85
CA PHE A 263 -10.11 -21.22 0.79
C PHE A 263 -8.78 -20.57 1.20
N LEU A 264 -8.69 -20.02 2.42
CA LEU A 264 -7.48 -19.34 2.93
C LEU A 264 -6.31 -20.30 3.09
N ASP A 265 -6.57 -21.54 3.51
CA ASP A 265 -5.57 -22.61 3.59
C ASP A 265 -4.93 -22.89 2.22
N LYS A 266 -5.74 -22.95 1.16
CA LYS A 266 -5.27 -23.30 -0.19
C LYS A 266 -4.74 -22.11 -1.00
N ASN A 267 -5.42 -20.97 -0.92
CA ASN A 267 -5.23 -19.83 -1.82
C ASN A 267 -5.08 -18.48 -1.09
N GLY A 268 -5.06 -18.47 0.24
CA GLY A 268 -5.00 -17.24 1.03
C GLY A 268 -3.65 -16.52 0.93
N ASP A 269 -3.73 -15.20 0.84
CA ASP A 269 -2.60 -14.30 1.11
C ASP A 269 -2.30 -14.26 2.61
N ARG A 270 -1.05 -13.93 2.98
CA ARG A 270 -0.59 -13.93 4.38
C ARG A 270 -1.42 -12.98 5.25
N LEU A 271 -1.75 -11.80 4.75
CA LEU A 271 -2.52 -10.79 5.49
C LEU A 271 -3.90 -11.33 5.92
N SER A 272 -4.59 -11.98 5.00
CA SER A 272 -5.92 -12.54 5.27
C SER A 272 -5.84 -13.79 6.16
N GLN A 273 -4.77 -14.56 6.05
CA GLN A 273 -4.53 -15.71 6.94
C GLN A 273 -4.31 -15.27 8.39
N ILE A 274 -3.51 -14.24 8.66
CA ILE A 274 -3.33 -13.74 10.03
C ILE A 274 -4.65 -13.22 10.61
N GLY A 275 -5.45 -12.50 9.83
CA GLY A 275 -6.76 -12.04 10.29
C GLY A 275 -7.74 -13.17 10.60
N ALA A 276 -7.75 -14.22 9.77
CA ALA A 276 -8.56 -15.40 10.04
C ALA A 276 -8.08 -16.17 11.28
N ILE A 277 -6.78 -16.19 11.58
CA ILE A 277 -6.29 -16.78 12.83
C ILE A 277 -6.78 -15.97 14.04
N GLU A 278 -6.64 -14.64 14.01
CA GLU A 278 -7.09 -13.77 15.10
C GLU A 278 -8.60 -13.88 15.36
N ILE A 279 -9.41 -13.84 14.30
CA ILE A 279 -10.87 -14.03 14.39
C ILE A 279 -11.20 -15.43 14.89
N GLY A 280 -10.50 -16.45 14.37
CA GLY A 280 -10.80 -17.84 14.68
C GLY A 280 -10.49 -18.20 16.12
N LEU A 281 -9.39 -17.69 16.68
CA LEU A 281 -9.06 -17.84 18.10
C LEU A 281 -10.16 -17.24 19.00
N ARG A 282 -10.72 -16.09 18.62
CA ARG A 282 -11.80 -15.43 19.37
C ARG A 282 -13.10 -16.23 19.39
N ILE A 283 -13.47 -16.88 18.28
CA ILE A 283 -14.76 -17.57 18.13
C ILE A 283 -14.67 -19.08 18.39
N PHE A 284 -13.47 -19.60 18.63
CA PHE A 284 -13.15 -21.03 18.65
C PHE A 284 -14.12 -21.87 19.50
N THR A 285 -14.48 -21.38 20.70
CA THR A 285 -15.38 -22.09 21.62
C THR A 285 -16.80 -22.25 21.09
N THR A 286 -17.24 -21.34 20.22
CA THR A 286 -18.58 -21.37 19.61
C THR A 286 -18.60 -22.04 18.24
N ARG A 287 -17.44 -22.12 17.56
CA ARG A 287 -17.28 -22.68 16.21
C ARG A 287 -16.10 -23.66 16.15
N PRO A 288 -16.10 -24.77 16.93
CA PRO A 288 -14.95 -25.68 17.01
C PRO A 288 -14.57 -26.35 15.68
N GLU A 289 -15.46 -26.37 14.69
CA GLU A 289 -15.24 -26.95 13.36
C GLU A 289 -14.06 -26.33 12.59
N ILE A 290 -13.62 -25.12 12.95
CA ILE A 290 -12.47 -24.46 12.30
C ILE A 290 -11.11 -24.86 12.89
N GLU A 291 -11.05 -25.63 13.98
CA GLU A 291 -9.80 -25.94 14.71
C GLU A 291 -8.69 -26.43 13.79
N GLN A 292 -9.01 -27.42 12.96
CA GLN A 292 -8.04 -28.05 12.09
C GLN A 292 -7.57 -27.11 10.96
N HIS A 293 -8.41 -26.16 10.55
CA HIS A 293 -8.01 -25.12 9.61
C HIS A 293 -7.09 -24.11 10.29
N LEU A 294 -7.39 -23.69 11.53
CA LEU A 294 -6.53 -22.78 12.28
C LEU A 294 -5.13 -23.35 12.49
N ILE A 295 -5.03 -24.63 12.87
CA ILE A 295 -3.75 -25.33 12.98
C ILE A 295 -2.96 -25.22 11.67
N ARG A 296 -3.58 -25.56 10.53
CA ARG A 296 -2.90 -25.48 9.22
C ARG A 296 -2.48 -24.07 8.86
N LEU A 297 -3.30 -23.06 9.11
CA LEU A 297 -2.94 -21.67 8.83
C LEU A 297 -1.75 -21.21 9.67
N ILE A 298 -1.72 -21.57 10.96
CA ILE A 298 -0.61 -21.25 11.88
C ILE A 298 0.68 -21.95 11.43
N GLU A 299 0.60 -23.25 11.12
CA GLU A 299 1.74 -24.02 10.62
C GLU A 299 2.28 -23.42 9.31
N GLN A 300 1.39 -23.04 8.37
CA GLN A 300 1.82 -22.40 7.13
C GLN A 300 2.54 -21.07 7.34
N ILE A 301 2.18 -20.28 8.35
CA ILE A 301 2.88 -19.03 8.69
C ILE A 301 4.21 -19.34 9.38
N ARG A 302 4.23 -20.28 10.33
CA ARG A 302 5.43 -20.73 11.05
C ARG A 302 6.48 -21.27 10.09
N ASP A 303 6.06 -22.10 9.14
CA ASP A 303 6.94 -22.92 8.30
C ASP A 303 7.32 -22.22 6.98
N ASP A 304 6.79 -21.02 6.70
CA ASP A 304 7.17 -20.23 5.52
C ASP A 304 8.62 -19.74 5.63
N ASP A 305 9.53 -20.36 4.90
CA ASP A 305 10.93 -19.94 4.84
C ASP A 305 11.10 -18.77 3.87
N SER A 306 11.44 -17.58 4.38
CA SER A 306 11.73 -16.37 3.60
C SER A 306 12.80 -16.59 2.51
N GLY A 307 13.71 -17.53 2.70
CA GLY A 307 14.73 -17.89 1.71
C GLY A 307 14.22 -18.76 0.56
N ALA A 308 13.04 -19.37 0.70
CA ALA A 308 12.49 -20.29 -0.30
C ALA A 308 11.92 -19.56 -1.53
N SER A 309 12.01 -20.22 -2.69
CA SER A 309 11.54 -19.66 -3.97
C SER A 309 10.03 -19.43 -4.05
N ASP A 310 9.27 -20.11 -3.19
CA ASP A 310 7.82 -20.06 -3.07
C ASP A 310 7.34 -19.34 -1.79
N SER A 311 8.23 -18.60 -1.11
CA SER A 311 7.88 -17.89 0.11
C SER A 311 6.77 -16.86 -0.12
N ARG A 312 5.70 -16.98 0.67
CA ARG A 312 4.57 -16.05 0.60
C ARG A 312 4.85 -14.77 1.40
N PHE A 313 5.73 -14.81 2.39
CA PHE A 313 6.22 -13.59 3.04
C PHE A 313 7.11 -12.76 2.12
N LYS A 314 8.02 -13.38 1.35
CA LYS A 314 8.79 -12.68 0.32
C LYS A 314 7.87 -11.99 -0.70
N LEU A 315 6.80 -12.67 -1.12
CA LEU A 315 5.78 -12.10 -2.01
C LEU A 315 5.05 -10.91 -1.38
N LEU A 316 4.57 -11.05 -0.13
CA LEU A 316 3.87 -9.97 0.58
C LEU A 316 4.77 -8.75 0.78
N SER A 317 5.99 -8.95 1.28
CA SER A 317 6.97 -7.90 1.53
C SER A 317 7.29 -7.12 0.24
N THR A 318 7.62 -7.83 -0.84
CA THR A 318 7.98 -7.21 -2.12
C THR A 318 6.79 -6.44 -2.71
N LEU A 319 5.58 -7.01 -2.66
CA LEU A 319 4.37 -6.32 -3.12
C LEU A 319 4.03 -5.11 -2.25
N PHE A 320 4.18 -5.21 -0.93
CA PHE A 320 3.92 -4.09 -0.03
C PHE A 320 4.84 -2.91 -0.34
N MET A 321 6.17 -3.14 -0.41
CA MET A 321 7.12 -2.08 -0.74
C MET A 321 6.87 -1.48 -2.12
N PHE A 322 6.57 -2.32 -3.12
CA PHE A 322 6.24 -1.86 -4.47
C PHE A 322 4.97 -1.01 -4.53
N VAL A 323 3.86 -1.52 -3.99
CA VAL A 323 2.58 -0.78 -3.99
C VAL A 323 2.74 0.52 -3.21
N ASP A 324 3.43 0.48 -2.07
CA ASP A 324 3.65 1.66 -1.26
C ASP A 324 4.49 2.72 -2.01
N SER A 325 5.54 2.30 -2.74
CA SER A 325 6.33 3.21 -3.60
C SER A 325 5.49 3.89 -4.68
N GLU A 326 4.64 3.13 -5.37
CA GLU A 326 3.76 3.65 -6.42
C GLU A 326 2.68 4.60 -5.85
N LEU A 327 2.19 4.33 -4.63
CA LEU A 327 1.30 5.24 -3.91
C LEU A 327 1.99 6.56 -3.52
N ILE A 328 3.28 6.52 -3.22
CA ILE A 328 4.08 7.73 -2.95
C ILE A 328 4.26 8.53 -4.24
N ALA A 329 4.68 7.86 -5.32
CA ALA A 329 4.93 8.48 -6.61
C ALA A 329 3.66 9.16 -7.17
N SER A 330 2.49 8.55 -6.97
CA SER A 330 1.20 9.10 -7.39
C SER A 330 0.68 10.26 -6.51
N ARG A 331 1.27 10.47 -5.32
CA ARG A 331 0.87 11.51 -4.35
C ARG A 331 -0.60 11.46 -3.93
N LEU A 332 -1.26 10.31 -4.07
CA LEU A 332 -2.68 10.15 -3.73
C LEU A 332 -2.97 10.38 -2.24
N PHE A 333 -2.00 10.08 -1.38
CA PHE A 333 -2.14 10.10 0.07
C PHE A 333 -1.39 11.26 0.75
N THR A 334 -0.94 12.29 0.02
CA THR A 334 -0.10 13.38 0.59
C THR A 334 -0.76 14.12 1.77
N SER A 335 -2.10 14.12 1.86
CA SER A 335 -2.86 14.75 2.97
C SER A 335 -3.32 13.75 4.04
N LYS A 336 -2.78 12.54 4.06
CA LYS A 336 -3.20 11.44 4.94
C LYS A 336 -2.01 10.94 5.76
N PRO A 337 -2.25 10.42 6.98
CA PRO A 337 -1.17 9.89 7.80
C PRO A 337 -0.55 8.63 7.17
N PRO A 338 0.74 8.34 7.45
CA PRO A 338 1.42 7.18 6.85
C PRO A 338 0.72 5.85 7.14
N PHE A 339 0.17 5.62 8.33
CA PHE A 339 -0.56 4.39 8.63
C PHE A 339 -1.71 4.12 7.64
N TYR A 340 -2.47 5.14 7.25
CA TYR A 340 -3.62 4.96 6.35
C TYR A 340 -3.16 4.62 4.91
N ARG A 341 -2.05 5.25 4.47
CA ARG A 341 -1.38 4.91 3.20
C ARG A 341 -0.86 3.46 3.21
N ARG A 342 -0.18 3.04 4.29
CA ARG A 342 0.35 1.67 4.44
C ARG A 342 -0.77 0.64 4.57
N LEU A 343 -1.92 0.99 5.17
CA LEU A 343 -3.11 0.14 5.19
C LEU A 343 -3.62 -0.12 3.76
N ALA A 344 -3.75 0.94 2.94
CA ALA A 344 -4.11 0.82 1.54
C ALA A 344 -3.10 -0.01 0.74
N ALA A 345 -1.80 0.19 0.97
CA ALA A 345 -0.74 -0.58 0.33
C ALA A 345 -0.79 -2.07 0.68
N LEU A 346 -0.94 -2.41 1.97
CA LEU A 346 -1.04 -3.80 2.44
C LEU A 346 -2.29 -4.50 1.93
N ALA A 347 -3.45 -3.83 1.96
CA ALA A 347 -4.70 -4.38 1.44
C ALA A 347 -4.59 -4.68 -0.07
N GLN A 348 -3.95 -3.78 -0.83
CA GLN A 348 -3.74 -3.98 -2.26
C GLN A 348 -2.69 -5.08 -2.54
N ALA A 349 -1.61 -5.13 -1.76
CA ALA A 349 -0.61 -6.19 -1.84
C ALA A 349 -1.24 -7.57 -1.57
N ALA A 350 -2.11 -7.66 -0.56
CA ALA A 350 -2.86 -8.86 -0.24
C ALA A 350 -3.82 -9.27 -1.37
N LEU A 351 -4.55 -8.32 -1.96
CA LEU A 351 -5.43 -8.55 -3.09
C LEU A 351 -4.67 -9.11 -4.30
N ILE A 352 -3.53 -8.51 -4.66
CA ILE A 352 -2.67 -8.98 -5.75
C ILE A 352 -2.14 -10.38 -5.41
N SER A 353 -1.55 -10.57 -4.23
CA SER A 353 -0.98 -11.83 -3.76
C SER A 353 -1.98 -12.98 -3.86
N ARG A 354 -3.22 -12.77 -3.43
CA ARG A 354 -4.30 -13.75 -3.55
C ARG A 354 -4.57 -14.16 -5.00
N GLN A 355 -4.58 -13.21 -5.94
CA GLN A 355 -4.75 -13.55 -7.37
C GLN A 355 -3.56 -14.35 -7.90
N LEU A 356 -2.35 -13.99 -7.51
CA LEU A 356 -1.11 -14.65 -7.93
C LEU A 356 -1.03 -16.11 -7.46
N ILE A 357 -1.33 -16.34 -6.17
CA ILE A 357 -1.36 -17.68 -5.57
C ILE A 357 -2.39 -18.55 -6.30
N SER A 358 -3.58 -18.00 -6.61
CA SER A 358 -4.64 -18.74 -7.31
C SER A 358 -4.27 -19.19 -8.74
N VAL A 359 -3.33 -18.49 -9.38
CA VAL A 359 -2.84 -18.79 -10.74
C VAL A 359 -1.54 -19.61 -10.71
N LYS A 360 -0.93 -19.83 -9.54
CA LYS A 360 0.30 -20.61 -9.33
C LYS A 360 1.50 -20.09 -10.14
N ILE A 361 1.76 -18.78 -10.05
CA ILE A 361 2.93 -18.17 -10.68
C ILE A 361 4.25 -18.60 -10.01
N ASN A 362 5.38 -18.37 -10.68
CA ASN A 362 6.70 -18.43 -10.05
C ASN A 362 6.90 -17.17 -9.18
N ILE A 363 6.88 -17.35 -7.86
CA ILE A 363 6.98 -16.25 -6.90
C ILE A 363 8.35 -15.56 -6.99
N SER A 364 9.47 -16.31 -6.98
CA SER A 364 10.81 -15.70 -7.03
C SER A 364 11.02 -14.82 -8.25
N SER A 365 10.70 -15.31 -9.45
CA SER A 365 10.87 -14.52 -10.68
C SER A 365 9.98 -13.28 -10.70
N PHE A 366 8.78 -13.36 -10.11
CA PHE A 366 7.90 -12.21 -10.00
C PHE A 366 8.41 -11.18 -8.99
N CYS A 367 8.92 -11.62 -7.84
CA CYS A 367 9.53 -10.73 -6.85
C CYS A 367 10.80 -10.05 -7.41
N GLU A 368 11.62 -10.77 -8.17
CA GLU A 368 12.78 -10.19 -8.86
C GLU A 368 12.36 -9.14 -9.89
N TRP A 369 11.30 -9.40 -10.67
CA TRP A 369 10.75 -8.42 -11.58
C TRP A 369 10.25 -7.16 -10.84
N LEU A 370 9.56 -7.31 -9.72
CA LEU A 370 9.12 -6.18 -8.90
C LEU A 370 10.29 -5.40 -8.28
N ALA A 371 11.29 -6.11 -7.73
CA ALA A 371 12.46 -5.48 -7.10
C ALA A 371 13.26 -4.64 -8.10
N ASN A 372 13.41 -5.10 -9.35
CA ASN A 372 14.03 -4.33 -10.43
C ASN A 372 13.23 -3.08 -10.84
N ASN A 373 11.99 -2.98 -10.39
CA ASN A 373 11.06 -1.91 -10.69
C ASN A 373 10.78 -1.02 -9.47
N LEU A 374 11.33 -1.36 -8.31
CA LEU A 374 11.27 -0.58 -7.09
C LEU A 374 12.40 0.46 -7.13
N ASP A 375 12.03 1.72 -7.01
CA ASP A 375 12.95 2.84 -6.87
C ASP A 375 13.23 3.14 -5.40
N GLU A 376 14.16 4.06 -5.14
CA GLU A 376 14.55 4.49 -3.79
C GLU A 376 13.44 5.28 -3.06
N THR A 377 12.35 5.60 -3.76
CA THR A 377 11.22 6.41 -3.27
C THR A 377 10.59 5.81 -2.02
N TYR A 378 10.33 4.50 -2.00
CA TYR A 378 9.83 3.80 -0.81
C TYR A 378 10.74 4.00 0.41
N TYR A 379 12.04 3.79 0.22
CA TYR A 379 13.02 3.86 1.29
C TYR A 379 13.09 5.26 1.89
N LEU A 380 13.26 6.28 1.04
CA LEU A 380 13.38 7.66 1.47
C LEU A 380 12.09 8.19 2.11
N GLN A 381 10.93 7.90 1.51
CA GLN A 381 9.66 8.34 2.08
C GLN A 381 9.41 7.69 3.44
N THR A 382 9.74 6.41 3.61
CA THR A 382 9.57 5.74 4.91
C THR A 382 10.47 6.36 5.98
N LEU A 383 11.70 6.77 5.63
CA LEU A 383 12.56 7.54 6.54
C LEU A 383 12.03 8.95 6.85
N ILE A 384 11.36 9.61 5.89
CA ILE A 384 10.67 10.89 6.13
C ILE A 384 9.48 10.70 7.08
N ASP A 385 8.71 9.62 6.88
CA ASP A 385 7.53 9.30 7.67
C ASP A 385 7.86 9.06 9.15
N MET A 386 9.10 8.66 9.48
CA MET A 386 9.57 8.52 10.86
C MET A 386 9.42 9.81 11.68
N ARG A 387 9.35 10.98 11.04
CA ARG A 387 9.02 12.22 11.74
C ARG A 387 7.67 12.11 12.48
N SER A 388 6.66 11.54 11.84
CA SER A 388 5.34 11.29 12.45
C SER A 388 5.27 9.92 13.13
N GLU A 389 5.98 8.92 12.60
CA GLU A 389 5.89 7.52 13.01
C GLU A 389 7.28 6.93 13.35
N PRO A 390 7.93 7.38 14.45
CA PRO A 390 9.35 7.15 14.70
C PRO A 390 9.73 5.70 14.99
N ARG A 391 8.75 4.81 15.20
CA ARG A 391 9.00 3.40 15.49
C ARG A 391 8.98 2.53 14.21
N TRP A 392 8.58 3.07 13.06
CA TRP A 392 8.52 2.33 11.80
C TRP A 392 9.58 2.82 10.80
N TYR A 393 10.50 1.94 10.41
CA TYR A 393 11.60 2.24 9.48
C TYR A 393 11.67 1.19 8.34
N PRO A 394 12.31 1.50 7.20
CA PRO A 394 12.14 0.73 5.95
C PRO A 394 12.38 -0.77 6.08
N GLU A 395 13.42 -1.17 6.82
CA GLU A 395 13.84 -2.55 6.97
C GLU A 395 12.79 -3.41 7.73
N LEU A 396 11.87 -2.82 8.50
CA LEU A 396 10.78 -3.57 9.12
C LEU A 396 9.75 -4.13 8.12
N ALA A 397 9.79 -3.68 6.86
CA ALA A 397 8.98 -4.23 5.78
C ALA A 397 9.58 -5.49 5.14
N GLU A 398 10.82 -5.85 5.48
CA GLU A 398 11.44 -7.08 5.01
C GLU A 398 10.64 -8.31 5.48
N ASP A 399 10.69 -9.36 4.67
CA ASP A 399 9.90 -10.57 4.86
C ASP A 399 10.14 -11.26 6.20
N VAL A 400 11.38 -11.29 6.70
CA VAL A 400 11.73 -11.83 8.03
C VAL A 400 11.05 -11.04 9.15
N HIS A 401 11.04 -9.71 9.07
CA HIS A 401 10.42 -8.84 10.08
C HIS A 401 8.90 -8.90 10.02
N LEU A 402 8.30 -8.93 8.82
CA LEU A 402 6.87 -9.13 8.67
C LEU A 402 6.42 -10.49 9.21
N LYS A 403 7.20 -11.55 8.97
CA LYS A 403 6.95 -12.87 9.55
C LYS A 403 7.01 -12.82 11.08
N ALA A 404 8.05 -12.22 11.65
CA ALA A 404 8.18 -12.07 13.10
C ALA A 404 6.99 -11.31 13.71
N ASN A 405 6.55 -10.21 13.07
CA ASN A 405 5.35 -9.48 13.48
C ASN A 405 4.11 -10.38 13.48
N TYR A 406 3.91 -11.21 12.46
CA TYR A 406 2.76 -12.12 12.38
C TYR A 406 2.81 -13.19 13.46
N LEU A 407 3.98 -13.75 13.77
CA LEU A 407 4.13 -14.68 14.89
C LEU A 407 3.80 -14.01 16.23
N GLY A 408 4.28 -12.78 16.44
CA GLY A 408 3.95 -11.98 17.62
C GLY A 408 2.45 -11.72 17.76
N ARG A 409 1.76 -11.43 16.65
CA ARG A 409 0.30 -11.26 16.60
C ARG A 409 -0.46 -12.54 16.94
N ILE A 410 -0.04 -13.71 16.42
CA ILE A 410 -0.66 -15.01 16.77
C ILE A 410 -0.52 -15.27 18.28
N ILE A 411 0.67 -15.06 18.85
CA ILE A 411 0.91 -15.24 20.29
C ILE A 411 0.03 -14.27 21.10
N THR A 412 -0.01 -13.00 20.72
CA THR A 412 -0.81 -11.98 21.41
C THR A 412 -2.30 -12.33 21.40
N ALA A 413 -2.83 -12.76 20.24
CA ALA A 413 -4.21 -13.21 20.13
C ALA A 413 -4.47 -14.46 20.99
N ALA A 414 -3.58 -15.45 20.97
CA ALA A 414 -3.71 -16.65 21.80
C ALA A 414 -3.65 -16.35 23.30
N LEU A 415 -2.81 -15.40 23.72
CA LEU A 415 -2.74 -14.95 25.11
C LEU A 415 -4.09 -14.36 25.58
N ASN A 416 -4.76 -13.58 24.74
CA ASN A 416 -6.07 -13.00 25.04
C ASN A 416 -7.17 -14.07 25.19
N PHE A 417 -7.04 -15.21 24.51
CA PHE A 417 -8.01 -16.33 24.53
C PHE A 417 -7.43 -17.59 25.18
N THR A 418 -6.47 -17.44 26.11
CA THR A 418 -5.73 -18.57 26.69
C THR A 418 -6.65 -19.63 27.31
N GLN A 419 -7.69 -19.20 28.03
CA GLN A 419 -8.61 -20.14 28.69
C GLN A 419 -9.46 -20.92 27.68
N ASP A 420 -9.81 -20.29 26.56
CA ASP A 420 -10.67 -20.86 25.52
C ASP A 420 -9.98 -21.96 24.72
N ILE A 421 -8.65 -21.85 24.55
CA ILE A 421 -7.85 -22.82 23.80
C ILE A 421 -7.12 -23.84 24.67
N LYS A 422 -7.16 -23.72 26.01
CA LYS A 422 -6.29 -24.45 26.95
C LYS A 422 -6.27 -25.96 26.75
N ASP A 423 -7.41 -26.57 26.43
CA ASP A 423 -7.55 -28.01 26.23
C ASP A 423 -7.50 -28.43 24.73
N SER A 424 -7.21 -27.48 23.83
CA SER A 424 -7.09 -27.67 22.39
C SER A 424 -5.62 -27.84 21.96
N LYS A 425 -5.42 -28.50 20.81
CA LYS A 425 -4.11 -28.57 20.14
C LYS A 425 -3.54 -27.18 19.81
N LEU A 426 -4.40 -26.16 19.69
CA LEU A 426 -3.99 -24.78 19.46
C LEU A 426 -3.14 -24.24 20.61
N TYR A 427 -3.45 -24.59 21.86
CA TYR A 427 -2.63 -24.17 23.00
C TYR A 427 -1.22 -24.75 22.89
N ASP A 428 -1.10 -26.06 22.65
CA ASP A 428 0.21 -26.72 22.51
C ASP A 428 1.02 -26.19 21.33
N LEU A 429 0.35 -25.88 20.22
CA LEU A 429 0.98 -25.32 19.01
C LEU A 429 1.48 -23.88 19.21
N ILE A 430 0.74 -23.04 19.94
CA ILE A 430 1.06 -21.61 20.05
C ILE A 430 1.84 -21.30 21.34
N LEU A 431 1.27 -21.66 22.49
CA LEU A 431 1.75 -21.30 23.83
C LEU A 431 2.45 -22.47 24.55
N GLY A 432 2.40 -23.66 23.97
CA GLY A 432 3.03 -24.86 24.52
C GLY A 432 4.56 -24.77 24.54
N SER A 433 5.17 -25.81 25.11
CA SER A 433 6.61 -25.94 25.26
C SER A 433 7.26 -26.95 24.29
N HIS A 434 6.48 -27.53 23.37
CA HIS A 434 6.97 -28.51 22.40
C HIS A 434 8.00 -27.87 21.45
N PRO A 435 8.99 -28.62 20.91
CA PRO A 435 9.92 -28.10 19.89
C PRO A 435 9.25 -27.38 18.72
N ASP A 436 8.08 -27.86 18.29
CA ASP A 436 7.32 -27.30 17.16
C ASP A 436 6.38 -26.15 17.56
N SER A 437 6.34 -25.78 18.84
CA SER A 437 5.50 -24.68 19.30
C SER A 437 6.04 -23.33 18.83
N LEU A 438 5.14 -22.39 18.55
CA LEU A 438 5.52 -21.04 18.12
C LEU A 438 6.47 -20.35 19.10
N SER A 439 6.30 -20.58 20.40
CA SER A 439 7.17 -20.04 21.45
C SER A 439 8.67 -20.35 21.25
N LYS A 440 9.01 -21.43 20.51
CA LYS A 440 10.38 -21.79 20.15
C LYS A 440 10.93 -21.05 18.93
N PHE A 441 10.05 -20.59 18.04
CA PHE A 441 10.40 -19.81 16.85
C PHE A 441 10.48 -18.31 17.15
N THR A 442 10.00 -17.88 18.32
CA THR A 442 9.97 -16.46 18.75
C THR A 442 11.06 -16.13 19.76
N THR A 443 12.24 -16.73 19.64
CA THR A 443 13.40 -16.44 20.51
C THR A 443 14.06 -15.09 20.18
N SER A 444 13.79 -14.54 18.99
CA SER A 444 14.19 -13.17 18.63
C SER A 444 13.25 -12.14 19.25
N LEU A 445 13.79 -10.97 19.61
CA LEU A 445 13.02 -9.84 20.12
C LEU A 445 12.16 -9.17 19.05
N ASP A 446 12.39 -9.47 17.77
CA ASP A 446 11.71 -8.85 16.63
C ASP A 446 10.20 -9.11 16.61
N VAL A 447 9.72 -10.15 17.31
CA VAL A 447 8.28 -10.43 17.42
C VAL A 447 7.51 -9.37 18.23
N PHE A 448 8.24 -8.52 18.96
CA PHE A 448 7.69 -7.40 19.73
C PHE A 448 7.89 -6.05 19.04
N PHE A 449 8.45 -6.03 17.82
CA PHE A 449 8.59 -4.80 17.04
C PHE A 449 7.23 -4.34 16.51
N PRO A 450 7.05 -3.02 16.32
CA PRO A 450 5.79 -2.47 15.83
C PRO A 450 5.44 -3.05 14.45
N GLY A 451 4.15 -3.29 14.23
CA GLY A 451 3.62 -3.59 12.92
C GLY A 451 3.63 -2.38 11.98
N PRO A 452 3.35 -2.58 10.67
CA PRO A 452 3.37 -1.52 9.66
C PRO A 452 2.45 -0.34 9.95
N LEU A 453 1.44 -0.49 10.82
CA LEU A 453 0.47 0.57 11.15
C LEU A 453 0.70 1.18 12.54
N GLU A 454 1.70 0.72 13.28
CA GLU A 454 1.93 1.03 14.70
C GLU A 454 3.08 2.03 14.92
N GLY A 455 3.67 2.54 13.84
CA GLY A 455 4.88 3.37 13.89
C GLY A 455 4.72 4.67 14.69
N GLY A 456 3.51 5.23 14.71
CA GLY A 456 3.14 6.42 15.48
C GLY A 456 2.58 6.14 16.87
N GLU A 457 2.33 4.87 17.22
CA GLU A 457 1.74 4.52 18.51
C GLU A 457 2.81 4.45 19.60
N GLU A 458 2.48 4.86 20.82
CA GLU A 458 3.33 4.58 21.97
C GLU A 458 3.29 3.08 22.27
N THR A 459 4.45 2.50 22.59
CA THR A 459 4.46 1.12 23.09
C THR A 459 3.77 1.05 24.46
N PRO A 460 2.90 0.05 24.68
CA PRO A 460 2.28 -0.18 25.98
C PRO A 460 3.27 -0.80 26.99
N ASN A 461 4.40 -1.33 26.53
CA ASN A 461 5.35 -2.04 27.37
C ASN A 461 6.21 -1.06 28.16
N ALA A 462 6.06 -1.06 29.49
CA ALA A 462 6.95 -0.33 30.39
C ALA A 462 8.36 -0.94 30.36
N LEU A 463 9.39 -0.11 30.49
CA LEU A 463 10.78 -0.55 30.60
C LEU A 463 10.99 -1.33 31.91
N PRO A 464 11.39 -2.62 31.87
CA PRO A 464 11.65 -3.40 33.08
C PRO A 464 12.76 -2.79 33.93
N LEU A 465 12.63 -2.88 35.27
CA LEU A 465 13.58 -2.27 36.21
C LEU A 465 14.99 -2.81 36.04
N GLU A 466 15.13 -4.10 35.74
CA GLU A 466 16.41 -4.77 35.49
C GLU A 466 17.11 -4.18 34.27
N ILE A 467 16.36 -3.94 33.19
CA ILE A 467 16.89 -3.35 31.96
C ILE A 467 17.22 -1.87 32.19
N SER A 468 16.35 -1.12 32.88
CA SER A 468 16.62 0.27 33.24
C SER A 468 17.91 0.41 34.04
N LYS A 469 18.09 -0.40 35.08
CA LYS A 469 19.33 -0.40 35.89
C LYS A 469 20.56 -0.78 35.07
N ALA A 470 20.42 -1.73 34.13
CA ALA A 470 21.50 -2.10 33.24
C ALA A 470 21.90 -0.93 32.33
N ILE A 471 20.93 -0.23 31.74
CA ILE A 471 21.14 0.98 30.94
C ILE A 471 21.87 2.06 31.76
N ASP A 472 21.37 2.37 32.96
CA ASP A 472 21.95 3.39 33.83
C ASP A 472 23.41 3.06 34.19
N THR A 473 23.66 1.80 34.57
CA THR A 473 25.01 1.32 34.95
C THR A 473 25.97 1.36 33.77
N GLN A 474 25.53 0.93 32.59
CA GLN A 474 26.37 0.86 31.39
C GLN A 474 26.71 2.24 30.82
N LEU A 475 25.76 3.18 30.84
CA LEU A 475 25.94 4.53 30.31
C LEU A 475 26.61 5.49 31.28
N SER A 476 26.57 5.21 32.59
CA SER A 476 27.28 5.99 33.62
C SER A 476 28.73 5.54 33.87
N SER A 477 29.20 4.54 33.13
CA SER A 477 30.59 4.06 33.17
C SER A 477 31.59 5.15 32.82
N GLU A 478 32.75 5.18 33.49
CA GLU A 478 33.86 6.10 33.17
C GLU A 478 34.42 5.88 31.75
N VAL A 479 34.30 4.66 31.21
CA VAL A 479 34.70 4.33 29.84
C VAL A 479 33.46 3.95 29.03
N THR A 480 33.19 4.72 27.98
CA THR A 480 32.08 4.46 27.05
C THR A 480 32.57 3.58 25.90
N THR A 481 32.00 2.38 25.79
CA THR A 481 32.28 1.41 24.72
C THR A 481 31.04 1.17 23.86
N LEU A 482 31.15 0.47 22.73
CA LEU A 482 29.98 0.02 21.97
C LEU A 482 28.97 -0.74 22.84
N SER A 483 29.47 -1.64 23.70
CA SER A 483 28.67 -2.48 24.59
C SER A 483 27.87 -1.67 25.61
N SER A 484 28.29 -0.43 25.91
CA SER A 484 27.58 0.46 26.83
C SER A 484 26.18 0.83 26.34
N PHE A 485 25.92 0.75 25.03
CA PHE A 485 24.64 1.18 24.43
C PHE A 485 23.71 0.02 24.08
N ILE A 486 24.17 -1.23 24.11
CA ILE A 486 23.42 -2.40 23.61
C ILE A 486 22.06 -2.54 24.31
N ALA A 487 22.02 -2.43 25.64
CA ALA A 487 20.78 -2.57 26.38
C ALA A 487 19.74 -1.51 25.99
N LEU A 488 20.18 -0.26 25.77
CA LEU A 488 19.30 0.84 25.37
C LEU A 488 18.78 0.63 23.94
N VAL A 489 19.69 0.36 23.00
CA VAL A 489 19.36 0.16 21.58
C VAL A 489 18.38 -0.99 21.40
N ASN A 490 18.65 -2.15 22.00
CA ASN A 490 17.80 -3.33 21.87
C ASN A 490 16.42 -3.16 22.54
N SER A 491 16.28 -2.18 23.43
CA SER A 491 15.02 -1.90 24.14
C SER A 491 14.13 -0.90 23.40
N ALA A 492 14.68 -0.14 22.45
CA ALA A 492 14.05 1.08 21.92
C ALA A 492 12.70 0.86 21.23
N LEU A 493 12.57 -0.23 20.46
CA LEU A 493 11.34 -0.52 19.70
C LEU A 493 10.29 -1.28 20.53
N ILE A 494 10.74 -1.94 21.60
CA ILE A 494 9.96 -2.87 22.43
C ILE A 494 9.33 -2.13 23.60
N PHE A 495 10.13 -1.33 24.31
CA PHE A 495 9.76 -0.69 25.58
C PHE A 495 9.70 0.82 25.46
N ARG A 496 8.93 1.44 26.33
CA ARG A 496 8.82 2.89 26.40
C ARG A 496 10.13 3.46 26.92
N ILE A 497 10.91 4.07 26.03
CA ILE A 497 12.14 4.79 26.37
C ILE A 497 11.82 6.26 26.59
N GLY A 498 12.13 6.75 27.78
CA GLY A 498 11.94 8.15 28.15
C GLY A 498 13.10 9.05 27.74
N ILE A 499 12.91 10.35 27.94
CA ILE A 499 13.95 11.36 27.68
C ILE A 499 15.17 11.13 28.58
N ASP A 500 14.98 10.66 29.81
CA ASP A 500 16.07 10.43 30.77
C ASP A 500 17.14 9.46 30.25
N GLN A 501 16.73 8.31 29.70
CA GLN A 501 17.67 7.33 29.14
C GLN A 501 18.39 7.88 27.90
N SER A 502 17.68 8.66 27.08
CA SER A 502 18.28 9.30 25.89
C SER A 502 19.31 10.37 26.29
N GLU A 503 19.07 11.12 27.37
CA GLU A 503 20.01 12.11 27.89
C GLU A 503 21.25 11.44 28.51
N LEU A 504 21.09 10.29 29.15
CA LEU A 504 22.22 9.49 29.63
C LEU A 504 23.09 9.03 28.46
N ALA A 505 22.48 8.58 27.36
CA ALA A 505 23.23 8.22 26.15
C ALA A 505 23.99 9.43 25.57
N ALA A 506 23.35 10.60 25.50
CA ALA A 506 23.98 11.83 25.04
C ALA A 506 25.18 12.23 25.93
N LYS A 507 25.04 12.13 27.25
CA LYS A 507 26.13 12.35 28.22
C LYS A 507 27.26 11.33 28.04
N ALA A 508 26.95 10.06 27.82
CA ALA A 508 27.94 9.02 27.58
C ALA A 508 28.75 9.30 26.31
N LEU A 509 28.11 9.73 25.22
CA LEU A 509 28.82 10.14 23.99
C LEU A 509 29.79 11.30 24.25
N LYS A 510 29.40 12.30 25.06
CA LYS A 510 30.28 13.41 25.46
C LYS A 510 31.47 12.95 26.29
N LEU A 511 31.24 12.08 27.27
CA LEU A 511 32.30 11.53 28.13
C LEU A 511 33.34 10.76 27.31
N GLY A 512 32.89 9.96 26.33
CA GLY A 512 33.75 9.30 25.35
C GLY A 512 34.42 10.26 24.35
N SER A 513 34.30 11.58 24.53
CA SER A 513 34.77 12.59 23.57
C SER A 513 34.29 12.33 22.14
N TYR A 514 33.07 11.82 21.99
CA TYR A 514 32.46 11.42 20.72
C TYR A 514 33.22 10.32 19.97
N ARG A 515 33.97 9.47 20.68
CA ARG A 515 34.63 8.28 20.11
C ARG A 515 34.26 7.05 20.95
N LEU A 516 33.84 5.99 20.27
CA LEU A 516 33.52 4.72 20.93
C LEU A 516 34.80 3.88 21.05
N ALA A 517 35.11 3.45 22.27
CA ALA A 517 36.24 2.55 22.52
C ALA A 517 35.90 1.11 22.11
N ASN A 518 36.94 0.32 21.82
CA ASN A 518 36.87 -1.12 21.51
C ASN A 518 36.02 -1.49 20.28
N VAL A 519 35.99 -0.64 19.24
CA VAL A 519 35.38 -0.99 17.96
C VAL A 519 36.24 -2.05 17.28
N GLN A 520 35.69 -3.25 17.08
CA GLN A 520 36.36 -4.33 16.36
C GLN A 520 35.95 -4.37 14.88
N GLU A 521 34.67 -4.15 14.61
CA GLU A 521 34.07 -4.26 13.27
C GLU A 521 33.21 -3.05 12.94
N LYS A 522 33.24 -2.63 11.67
CA LYS A 522 32.43 -1.52 11.16
C LYS A 522 30.92 -1.82 11.28
N SER A 523 30.51 -3.06 11.03
CA SER A 523 29.11 -3.51 11.16
C SER A 523 28.55 -3.25 12.56
N GLN A 524 29.30 -3.59 13.61
CA GLN A 524 28.90 -3.36 15.00
C GLN A 524 28.75 -1.86 15.31
N LEU A 525 29.69 -1.04 14.82
CA LEU A 525 29.59 0.41 14.93
C LEU A 525 28.31 0.93 14.28
N LEU A 526 28.04 0.53 13.04
CA LEU A 526 26.83 0.93 12.31
C LEU A 526 25.55 0.52 13.04
N THR A 527 25.48 -0.70 13.56
CA THR A 527 24.33 -1.18 14.33
C THR A 527 24.06 -0.28 15.54
N ILE A 528 25.10 0.09 16.30
CA ILE A 528 24.95 0.98 17.46
C ILE A 528 24.55 2.39 17.04
N LEU A 529 25.17 2.98 16.00
CA LEU A 529 24.84 4.33 15.56
C LEU A 529 23.41 4.42 15.02
N ASN A 530 22.97 3.44 14.23
CA ASN A 530 21.60 3.33 13.76
C ASN A 530 20.62 3.13 14.93
N GLY A 531 20.97 2.27 15.88
CA GLY A 531 20.20 2.07 17.11
C GLY A 531 20.03 3.35 17.93
N LEU A 532 21.10 4.13 18.10
CA LEU A 532 21.06 5.42 18.79
C LEU A 532 20.23 6.46 18.03
N ALA A 533 20.26 6.45 16.70
CA ALA A 533 19.39 7.28 15.89
C ALA A 533 17.92 6.93 16.15
N THR A 534 17.59 5.64 16.17
CA THR A 534 16.24 5.15 16.50
C THR A 534 15.84 5.54 17.92
N VAL A 535 16.73 5.41 18.91
CA VAL A 535 16.48 5.88 20.28
C VAL A 535 16.17 7.38 20.28
N ALA A 536 16.94 8.20 19.57
CA ALA A 536 16.72 9.64 19.48
C ALA A 536 15.36 9.97 18.84
N ALA A 537 14.98 9.24 17.78
CA ALA A 537 13.68 9.40 17.12
C ALA A 537 12.51 9.05 18.05
N ILE A 538 12.54 7.88 18.68
CA ILE A 538 11.45 7.36 19.52
C ILE A 538 11.29 8.19 20.80
N SER A 539 12.39 8.56 21.45
CA SER A 539 12.37 9.40 22.66
C SER A 539 12.19 10.90 22.39
N ARG A 540 12.09 11.30 21.12
CA ARG A 540 12.05 12.71 20.68
C ARG A 540 13.21 13.55 21.25
N SER A 541 14.38 12.93 21.39
CA SER A 541 15.55 13.53 22.04
C SER A 541 16.42 14.29 21.04
N CYS A 542 16.19 15.60 20.95
CA CYS A 542 17.02 16.50 20.14
C CYS A 542 18.49 16.48 20.59
N ALA A 543 18.73 16.38 21.91
CA ALA A 543 20.07 16.36 22.48
C ALA A 543 20.87 15.14 22.00
N LEU A 544 20.27 13.95 22.04
CA LEU A 544 20.92 12.73 21.53
C LEU A 544 21.15 12.82 20.02
N ALA A 545 20.21 13.35 19.25
CA ALA A 545 20.38 13.54 17.81
C ALA A 545 21.54 14.49 17.47
N ASP A 546 21.67 15.60 18.21
CA ASP A 546 22.75 16.58 18.02
C ASP A 546 24.12 15.99 18.38
N ASP A 547 24.21 15.25 19.48
CA ASP A 547 25.45 14.58 19.87
C ASP A 547 25.81 13.43 18.92
N LEU A 548 24.82 12.67 18.44
CA LEU A 548 25.02 11.63 17.44
C LEU A 548 25.53 12.21 16.12
N ARG A 549 25.05 13.40 15.71
CA ARG A 549 25.57 14.08 14.51
C ARG A 549 27.07 14.34 14.58
N ILE A 550 27.57 14.71 15.76
CA ILE A 550 29.01 14.92 15.99
C ILE A 550 29.78 13.60 15.85
N VAL A 551 29.22 12.50 16.40
CA VAL A 551 29.82 11.16 16.28
C VAL A 551 29.90 10.72 14.82
N VAL A 552 28.81 10.85 14.06
CA VAL A 552 28.78 10.51 12.62
C VAL A 552 29.85 11.30 11.87
N ARG A 553 29.92 12.62 12.06
CA ARG A 553 30.94 13.47 11.42
C ARG A 553 32.36 12.99 11.74
N ARG A 554 32.62 12.56 12.98
CA ARG A 554 33.93 12.03 13.35
C ARG A 554 34.25 10.74 12.61
N TYR A 555 33.30 9.81 12.53
CA TYR A 555 33.50 8.53 11.86
C TYR A 555 33.46 8.61 10.33
N MET A 556 32.90 9.66 9.73
CA MET A 556 33.07 9.93 8.29
C MET A 556 34.56 10.11 7.90
N HIS A 557 35.37 10.65 8.81
CA HIS A 557 36.80 10.90 8.59
C HIS A 557 37.72 9.90 9.32
N ASP A 558 37.17 8.83 9.90
CA ASP A 558 37.98 7.84 10.61
C ASP A 558 38.76 6.96 9.63
N ALA A 559 40.04 6.71 9.92
CA ALA A 559 40.92 5.98 9.02
C ALA A 559 40.58 4.48 8.88
N GLN A 560 39.93 3.89 9.88
CA GLN A 560 39.68 2.46 9.94
C GLN A 560 38.19 2.14 9.76
N PHE A 561 37.30 2.98 10.29
CA PHE A 561 35.86 2.73 10.33
C PHE A 561 35.07 3.84 9.61
N ALA A 562 35.61 4.36 8.50
CA ALA A 562 34.99 5.39 7.69
C ALA A 562 33.53 5.04 7.31
N LEU A 563 32.60 5.93 7.63
CA LEU A 563 31.20 5.83 7.21
C LEU A 563 31.04 6.25 5.74
N SER A 564 30.22 5.52 4.98
CA SER A 564 29.81 5.95 3.64
C SER A 564 28.80 7.11 3.72
N ILE A 565 28.57 7.76 2.58
CA ILE A 565 27.54 8.78 2.45
C ILE A 565 26.15 8.21 2.78
N GLU A 566 25.84 7.02 2.28
CA GLU A 566 24.54 6.36 2.52
C GLU A 566 24.34 6.02 3.99
N GLU A 567 25.37 5.44 4.63
CA GLU A 567 25.34 5.12 6.06
C GLU A 567 25.13 6.38 6.91
N SER A 568 25.84 7.47 6.58
CA SER A 568 25.74 8.74 7.30
C SER A 568 24.40 9.41 7.08
N MET A 569 23.92 9.44 5.84
CA MET A 569 22.61 10.02 5.49
C MET A 569 21.46 9.28 6.16
N ARG A 570 21.51 7.94 6.20
CA ARG A 570 20.52 7.11 6.93
C ARG A 570 20.46 7.49 8.40
N ILE A 571 21.61 7.57 9.08
CA ILE A 571 21.68 7.95 10.50
C ILE A 571 21.12 9.37 10.70
N PHE A 572 21.42 10.31 9.80
CA PHE A 572 20.88 11.67 9.86
C PHE A 572 19.37 11.75 9.64
N LEU A 573 18.81 10.99 8.68
CA LEU A 573 17.37 10.95 8.45
C LEU A 573 16.60 10.38 9.65
N ILE A 574 17.08 9.27 10.21
CA ILE A 574 16.47 8.66 11.40
C ILE A 574 16.58 9.62 12.59
N SER A 575 17.77 10.14 12.89
CA SER A 575 17.97 11.05 14.03
C SER A 575 17.24 12.39 13.88
N ALA A 576 17.04 12.88 12.66
CA ALA A 576 16.22 14.07 12.40
C ALA A 576 14.79 13.90 12.91
N SER A 577 14.26 12.67 12.88
CA SER A 577 12.93 12.33 13.38
C SER A 577 12.77 12.50 14.89
N SER A 578 13.83 12.82 15.64
CA SER A 578 13.72 13.35 17.01
C SER A 578 12.91 14.67 17.08
N ARG A 579 12.77 15.38 15.96
CA ARG A 579 12.07 16.67 15.85
C ARG A 579 10.73 16.49 15.17
N GLU A 580 9.65 16.61 15.92
CA GLU A 580 8.29 16.54 15.39
C GLU A 580 7.93 17.77 14.53
N ASP A 581 8.37 18.96 14.98
CA ASP A 581 8.12 20.22 14.29
C ASP A 581 8.77 20.23 12.89
N PRO A 582 7.98 20.44 11.81
CA PRO A 582 8.50 20.41 10.45
C PRO A 582 9.59 21.44 10.14
N ARG A 583 9.65 22.57 10.86
CA ARG A 583 10.69 23.59 10.62
C ARG A 583 12.01 23.13 11.26
N GLN A 584 11.95 22.70 12.52
CA GLN A 584 13.12 22.17 13.22
C GLN A 584 13.70 20.93 12.51
N TRP A 585 12.83 20.01 12.08
CA TRP A 585 13.24 18.83 11.31
C TRP A 585 13.99 19.20 10.02
N ARG A 586 13.42 20.12 9.20
CA ARG A 586 14.05 20.58 7.95
C ARG A 586 15.38 21.30 8.18
N THR A 587 15.48 22.12 9.23
CA THR A 587 16.73 22.80 9.58
C THR A 587 17.80 21.80 9.95
N PHE A 588 17.51 20.88 10.88
CA PHE A 588 18.49 19.88 11.30
C PHE A 588 18.93 18.97 10.15
N LEU A 589 17.98 18.44 9.38
CA LEU A 589 18.29 17.56 8.25
C LEU A 589 19.08 18.32 7.16
N GLY A 590 18.66 19.54 6.82
CA GLY A 590 19.37 20.35 5.83
C GLY A 590 20.79 20.68 6.27
N ASP A 591 21.01 20.97 7.55
CA ASP A 591 22.34 21.19 8.10
C ASP A 591 23.22 19.92 8.02
N CYS A 592 22.65 18.74 8.32
CA CYS A 592 23.31 17.45 8.13
C CYS A 592 23.67 17.16 6.66
N LEU A 593 22.75 17.40 5.73
CA LEU A 593 22.99 17.19 4.29
C LEU A 593 24.02 18.17 3.73
N ASN A 594 24.02 19.42 4.23
CA ASN A 594 25.08 20.38 3.95
C ASN A 594 26.45 19.85 4.42
N GLU A 595 26.54 19.25 5.61
CA GLU A 595 27.79 18.64 6.07
C GLU A 595 28.30 17.52 5.17
N LEU A 596 27.41 16.66 4.67
CA LEU A 596 27.79 15.63 3.71
C LEU A 596 28.29 16.25 2.40
N ALA A 597 27.56 17.23 1.85
CA ALA A 597 27.88 17.84 0.56
C ALA A 597 29.17 18.66 0.56
N PHE A 598 29.54 19.27 1.69
CA PHE A 598 30.80 20.00 1.86
C PHE A 598 31.95 19.13 2.41
N GLY A 599 31.69 17.83 2.65
CA GLY A 599 32.67 16.88 3.13
C GLY A 599 33.67 16.42 2.06
N GLU A 600 34.53 15.46 2.43
CA GLU A 600 35.44 14.82 1.48
C GLU A 600 34.69 13.78 0.63
N LEU A 601 34.16 14.21 -0.52
CA LEU A 601 33.51 13.33 -1.50
C LEU A 601 34.55 12.63 -2.39
N ARG A 602 34.38 11.32 -2.64
CA ARG A 602 35.29 10.52 -3.49
C ARG A 602 34.53 9.78 -4.58
N GLY A 603 35.12 9.69 -5.78
CA GLY A 603 34.53 8.95 -6.89
C GLY A 603 33.08 9.38 -7.18
N LYS A 604 32.14 8.43 -7.03
CA LYS A 604 30.71 8.64 -7.31
C LYS A 604 29.90 9.17 -6.12
N ASP A 605 30.53 9.44 -4.98
CA ASP A 605 29.83 9.92 -3.78
C ASP A 605 29.00 11.19 -4.06
N GLY A 606 29.53 12.11 -4.88
CA GLY A 606 28.81 13.34 -5.25
C GLY A 606 27.59 13.11 -6.14
N GLU A 607 27.65 12.14 -7.06
CA GLU A 607 26.51 11.77 -7.92
C GLU A 607 25.42 11.08 -7.08
N LEU A 608 25.85 10.17 -6.19
CA LEU A 608 24.97 9.43 -5.30
C LEU A 608 24.24 10.36 -4.33
N LEU A 609 24.99 11.23 -3.63
CA LEU A 609 24.39 12.20 -2.70
C LEU A 609 23.47 13.18 -3.42
N TYR A 610 23.83 13.60 -4.64
CA TYR A 610 22.98 14.46 -5.44
C TYR A 610 21.67 13.76 -5.82
N SER A 611 21.71 12.50 -6.23
CA SER A 611 20.53 11.69 -6.53
C SER A 611 19.58 11.62 -5.31
N TYR A 612 20.11 11.22 -4.15
CA TYR A 612 19.32 11.16 -2.93
C TYR A 612 18.73 12.52 -2.53
N LEU A 613 19.52 13.59 -2.66
CA LEU A 613 19.06 14.94 -2.33
C LEU A 613 17.92 15.40 -3.25
N GLN A 614 18.00 15.13 -4.54
CA GLN A 614 16.94 15.44 -5.50
C GLN A 614 15.67 14.64 -5.19
N SER A 615 15.80 13.35 -4.89
CA SER A 615 14.67 12.50 -4.49
C SER A 615 14.02 13.00 -3.20
N LEU A 616 14.81 13.31 -2.16
CA LEU A 616 14.30 13.87 -0.90
C LEU A 616 13.56 15.21 -1.10
N CYS A 617 14.13 16.12 -1.90
CA CYS A 617 13.50 17.41 -2.18
C CYS A 617 12.30 17.27 -3.16
N GLY A 618 12.24 16.20 -3.94
CA GLY A 618 11.07 15.83 -4.73
C GLY A 618 9.92 15.30 -3.88
N LEU A 619 10.23 14.55 -2.82
CA LEU A 619 9.26 14.04 -1.85
C LEU A 619 8.77 15.13 -0.88
N VAL A 620 9.68 15.97 -0.41
CA VAL A 620 9.41 17.09 0.51
C VAL A 620 9.97 18.39 -0.08
N PRO A 621 9.22 19.08 -0.95
CA PRO A 621 9.66 20.33 -1.58
C PRO A 621 10.12 21.40 -0.61
N GLU A 622 9.61 21.38 0.62
CA GLU A 622 9.98 22.32 1.67
C GLU A 622 11.45 22.20 2.11
N LEU A 623 12.14 21.09 1.80
CA LEU A 623 13.57 20.90 2.07
C LEU A 623 14.48 21.75 1.17
N TRP A 624 13.99 22.23 0.02
CA TRP A 624 14.77 23.12 -0.86
C TRP A 624 15.30 24.36 -0.11
N ILE A 625 14.54 24.84 0.88
CA ILE A 625 14.92 26.01 1.68
C ILE A 625 16.21 25.76 2.47
N SER A 626 16.37 24.57 3.06
CA SER A 626 17.53 24.23 3.90
C SER A 626 18.65 23.52 3.14
N CYS A 627 18.35 22.89 2.00
CA CYS A 627 19.30 22.07 1.26
C CYS A 627 19.87 22.72 -0.02
N SER A 628 19.41 23.91 -0.41
CA SER A 628 19.90 24.62 -1.61
C SER A 628 21.43 24.79 -1.67
N ARG A 629 22.09 24.95 -0.52
CA ARG A 629 23.55 25.06 -0.44
C ARG A 629 24.24 23.71 -0.74
N ALA A 630 23.70 22.61 -0.23
CA ALA A 630 24.18 21.26 -0.50
C ALA A 630 24.03 20.94 -1.99
N GLU A 631 22.88 21.28 -2.57
CA GLU A 631 22.61 21.07 -3.99
C GLU A 631 23.63 21.81 -4.87
N ALA A 632 23.84 23.11 -4.63
CA ALA A 632 24.81 23.89 -5.39
C ALA A 632 26.24 23.35 -5.26
N ALA A 633 26.63 22.87 -4.07
CA ALA A 633 27.94 22.27 -3.83
C ALA A 633 28.12 20.97 -4.63
N LEU A 634 27.10 20.12 -4.67
CA LEU A 634 27.13 18.83 -5.39
C LEU A 634 27.12 19.03 -6.90
N VAL A 635 26.33 19.98 -7.42
CA VAL A 635 26.36 20.33 -8.85
C VAL A 635 27.76 20.81 -9.25
N ALA A 636 28.38 21.68 -8.44
CA ALA A 636 29.73 22.17 -8.71
C ALA A 636 30.78 21.04 -8.64
N PHE A 637 30.64 20.10 -7.69
CA PHE A 637 31.51 18.94 -7.59
C PHE A 637 31.39 18.02 -8.81
N ASN A 638 30.17 17.61 -9.16
CA ASN A 638 29.92 16.68 -10.27
C ASN A 638 30.34 17.25 -11.63
N THR A 639 30.15 18.57 -11.84
CA THR A 639 30.61 19.24 -13.07
C THR A 639 32.14 19.22 -13.19
N ARG A 640 32.86 19.37 -12.07
CA ARG A 640 34.32 19.28 -12.06
C ARG A 640 34.79 17.87 -12.32
N SER A 641 34.22 16.86 -11.67
CA SER A 641 34.62 15.46 -11.85
C SER A 641 34.47 14.99 -13.32
N GLN A 642 33.41 15.42 -14.01
CA GLN A 642 33.20 15.11 -15.44
C GLN A 642 34.17 15.80 -16.40
N SER A 643 34.94 16.79 -15.96
CA SER A 643 35.93 17.50 -16.81
C SER A 643 37.34 16.91 -16.73
N TRP A 644 37.56 15.92 -15.85
CA TRP A 644 38.87 15.27 -15.62
C TRP A 644 38.91 13.81 -16.10
N ASP A 645 37.75 13.21 -16.41
CA ASP A 645 37.59 11.97 -17.16
C ASP A 645 37.48 12.28 -18.66
#